data_AF-A0A1M5X7Z6-F1
#
_entry.id   AF-A0A1M5X7Z6-F1
#
_cell.length_a   1.000
_cell.length_b   1.000
_cell.length_c   1.000
_cell.angle_alpha   90.00
_cell.angle_beta   90.00
_cell.angle_gamma   90.00
#
_symmetry.space_group_name_H-M   'P 1'
#
loop_
_entity.id
_entity.type
_entity.pdbx_description
1 polymer ?
#
loop_
_entity_poly.entity_id
_entity_poly.type
_entity_poly.pdbx_seq_one_letter_code
_entity_poly.pdbx_strand_id
1 'polypeptide(L)'
;MKKLDGLLDLLQNVPGEILNKIAEFSNNDEIIKGNIELISLSGSDADIVKIKIEALGGNFEDLGYGFGIITLDFKDLDKVSSIEEIQYLELPKTLYTSNFESNREICAVAVWDLYQVTGKGVLVGFIDSGIDYTHPAFMNKEGGTRIDYIYDLSQGKKVWDKVDIDKALLSKDPYSIVPEIDANGHGTHIAGIACAGGNIEKTYYGAAYEASIAMVKMTGVGKADFGKSTQLMRGIKFLIDKSKLLNKPLVISLSFSTNDGAHNRSSLLEKYISTVCSLERINFVVAAGNEGDRAHHVGGTLRESQNISFVMAQDERTLILQFYKNFLDDISIEIKSPMGLLTGKIQINRTYIEGNLGQDNYFIYNSGPKPFDINGEILISFVSGEGYLTPGNWEINIYNEGTTSGTFDIWMPVAEGLNINTKFLKPDAYNTLGIPATVVNVISVGSYNYNSDSLSSFSGRGKLLGEKPDIMAPGENIIAPIPGGFYDALSGTSMAAPHVAGGVALLVEWGIVKGNDAFMYGDRLKYYLLKGAARNRKDVKYPGPLWGYGELCVKGGLDLANLNRNNRESLPPSSKDFNKYFFDEKYGNFIIEYEGDIAKVFEGIDFGAVFELDERYAVAFVDNSKSYDFFISTTEIVYIEEPSIFTLSQLSPIDVANISSFHNNPNFTLRGQGVIVGIIDTGIDYLNDEFIYEDDTTRIINIWDQSIEGEGSASVFGVGKEYTREEINEAIKVKQNGGDPYTVVRSRDTNGHGTAMAGIVGARGKNPEVVGAAPDSEFLIVKMRGAKKSILKEEGVGELEIPTYCSAELVLGIKYLYNKARELRKPLVILLPVETNKGAHDGSSIIERYIDEISKVRGLAVVTGAGNEGAGDIHASGRIARTGEQQVIELKVDPFQNNLKFQIWCKQPDKVSLGIVSPSGEVIDRIPAKLNEKEIIKLVYEGSVITVDYSLPEEITGDEKITIRIQNIRAGIWNFKLYGDYIVNGRYDAWLPQRVLLKEGTRFINPSQNVTLTVPSTSEKVITAAYYNQNANTQVSDSGRGFTREGLVKPDIAAGGVNVKTISNDGGTTTITGSSAAAAVTAGACAQLLEWGIVKGNDPTMYSTKIKTYLIRGAQQRPGDVYPNRTWGYGMLDMKGVFQEIR
;
A
#
# COMPACT_ATOMS: atom_id res chain seq x y z
N MET A 1 20.71 11.06 -16.92
CA MET A 1 19.46 10.72 -16.21
C MET A 1 18.42 11.77 -16.59
N LYS A 2 17.29 11.39 -17.19
CA LYS A 2 16.16 12.32 -17.47
C LYS A 2 15.08 12.14 -16.39
N LYS A 3 14.31 13.20 -16.11
CA LYS A 3 13.26 13.25 -15.05
C LYS A 3 11.82 13.13 -15.61
N LEU A 4 11.69 12.53 -16.78
CA LEU A 4 10.50 12.66 -17.64
C LEU A 4 9.74 11.35 -17.75
N ASP A 5 8.42 11.44 -17.92
CA ASP A 5 7.62 10.33 -18.41
C ASP A 5 7.89 10.02 -19.91
N GLY A 6 7.53 8.82 -20.38
CA GLY A 6 7.90 8.33 -21.69
C GLY A 6 7.34 9.14 -22.87
N LEU A 7 6.12 9.68 -22.71
CA LEU A 7 5.55 10.56 -23.73
C LEU A 7 6.25 11.94 -23.77
N LEU A 8 6.84 12.38 -22.66
CA LEU A 8 7.61 13.63 -22.56
C LEU A 8 9.02 13.51 -23.15
N ASP A 9 9.70 12.37 -22.94
CA ASP A 9 11.00 12.11 -23.56
C ASP A 9 10.87 11.91 -25.09
N LEU A 10 9.79 11.25 -25.55
CA LEU A 10 9.43 11.20 -26.98
C LEU A 10 9.35 12.61 -27.59
N LEU A 11 8.66 13.55 -26.93
CA LEU A 11 8.53 14.94 -27.40
C LEU A 11 9.85 15.73 -27.43
N GLN A 12 10.88 15.34 -26.67
CA GLN A 12 12.21 15.96 -26.72
C GLN A 12 13.08 15.46 -27.89
N ASN A 13 12.88 14.23 -28.35
CA ASN A 13 13.77 13.60 -29.35
C ASN A 13 13.23 13.67 -30.79
N VAL A 14 11.99 14.14 -30.98
CA VAL A 14 11.31 14.24 -32.30
C VAL A 14 11.62 15.58 -33.01
N PRO A 15 11.94 15.59 -34.32
CA PRO A 15 12.15 16.82 -35.09
C PRO A 15 10.94 17.77 -35.09
N GLY A 16 11.21 19.08 -34.96
CA GLY A 16 10.19 20.13 -34.79
C GLY A 16 9.13 20.25 -35.91
N GLU A 17 9.40 19.74 -37.11
CA GLU A 17 8.41 19.70 -38.20
C GLU A 17 7.29 18.67 -37.95
N ILE A 18 7.58 17.60 -37.19
CA ILE A 18 6.62 16.55 -36.84
C ILE A 18 5.74 16.99 -35.67
N LEU A 19 6.31 17.73 -34.71
CA LEU A 19 5.58 18.31 -33.57
C LEU A 19 4.39 19.19 -34.00
N ASN A 20 4.56 20.01 -35.04
CA ASN A 20 3.48 20.85 -35.58
C ASN A 20 2.32 20.00 -36.14
N LYS A 21 2.61 18.91 -36.86
CA LYS A 21 1.57 17.97 -37.34
C LYS A 21 0.86 17.25 -36.17
N ILE A 22 1.60 16.81 -35.15
CA ILE A 22 1.02 16.16 -33.97
C ILE A 22 0.10 17.14 -33.21
N ALA A 23 0.42 18.43 -33.15
CA ALA A 23 -0.45 19.45 -32.58
C ALA A 23 -1.73 19.67 -33.41
N GLU A 24 -1.63 19.79 -34.74
CA GLU A 24 -2.79 19.90 -35.64
C GLU A 24 -3.71 18.66 -35.60
N PHE A 25 -3.15 17.47 -35.34
CA PHE A 25 -3.92 16.23 -35.26
C PHE A 25 -4.53 15.94 -33.88
N SER A 26 -4.15 16.65 -32.81
CA SER A 26 -4.58 16.39 -31.42
C SER A 26 -5.55 17.42 -30.81
N ASN A 27 -5.98 18.45 -31.55
CA ASN A 27 -6.98 19.45 -31.11
C ASN A 27 -6.67 20.18 -29.77
N ASN A 28 -5.39 20.31 -29.42
CA ASN A 28 -4.94 20.95 -28.17
C ASN A 28 -4.57 22.44 -28.38
N ASP A 29 -5.51 23.33 -28.03
CA ASP A 29 -5.42 24.78 -28.31
C ASP A 29 -4.32 25.52 -27.52
N GLU A 30 -3.67 24.88 -26.54
CA GLU A 30 -2.60 25.48 -25.73
C GLU A 30 -1.23 25.27 -26.37
N ILE A 31 -0.99 24.08 -26.93
CA ILE A 31 0.22 23.77 -27.72
C ILE A 31 0.26 24.64 -29.00
N ILE A 32 -0.90 24.87 -29.61
CA ILE A 32 -1.07 25.79 -30.76
C ILE A 32 -0.70 27.26 -30.40
N LYS A 33 -0.72 27.61 -29.11
CA LYS A 33 -0.26 28.93 -28.60
C LYS A 33 1.18 28.90 -28.08
N GLY A 34 1.85 27.76 -28.15
CA GLY A 34 3.24 27.56 -27.70
C GLY A 34 3.41 27.14 -26.24
N ASN A 35 2.34 26.86 -25.49
CA ASN A 35 2.42 26.54 -24.06
C ASN A 35 2.13 25.05 -23.75
N ILE A 36 2.69 24.57 -22.64
CA ILE A 36 2.55 23.19 -22.13
C ILE A 36 2.17 23.20 -20.63
N GLU A 37 1.15 22.40 -20.26
CA GLU A 37 0.85 22.03 -18.86
C GLU A 37 1.56 20.71 -18.50
N LEU A 38 2.17 20.65 -17.32
CA LEU A 38 2.83 19.46 -16.77
C LEU A 38 2.36 19.21 -15.33
N ILE A 39 2.08 17.96 -14.97
CA ILE A 39 2.07 17.52 -13.57
C ILE A 39 3.52 17.42 -13.13
N SER A 40 3.85 17.97 -11.95
CA SER A 40 5.16 17.84 -11.32
C SER A 40 5.06 17.24 -9.92
N LEU A 41 6.06 16.46 -9.56
CA LEU A 41 6.36 16.06 -8.19
C LEU A 41 7.66 16.72 -7.75
N SER A 42 7.72 17.22 -6.53
CA SER A 42 8.85 17.98 -5.97
C SER A 42 9.20 17.52 -4.56
N GLY A 43 10.48 17.65 -4.19
CA GLY A 43 11.04 17.12 -2.93
C GLY A 43 11.36 18.17 -1.87
N SER A 44 10.80 19.37 -2.00
CA SER A 44 11.17 20.55 -1.23
C SER A 44 9.95 21.45 -0.99
N ASP A 45 10.17 22.60 -0.36
CA ASP A 45 9.17 23.65 -0.24
C ASP A 45 8.66 24.10 -1.63
N ALA A 46 7.33 24.24 -1.75
CA ALA A 46 6.64 24.59 -2.98
C ALA A 46 6.97 26.02 -3.43
N ASP A 47 7.22 26.95 -2.49
CA ASP A 47 7.60 28.33 -2.83
C ASP A 47 8.96 28.39 -3.55
N ILE A 48 9.89 27.45 -3.29
CA ILE A 48 11.19 27.38 -3.98
C ILE A 48 11.01 26.95 -5.44
N VAL A 49 10.15 25.95 -5.68
CA VAL A 49 9.81 25.49 -7.04
C VAL A 49 9.12 26.62 -7.80
N LYS A 50 8.14 27.28 -7.16
CA LYS A 50 7.41 28.41 -7.71
C LYS A 50 8.33 29.54 -8.19
N ILE A 51 9.23 30.02 -7.34
CA ILE A 51 10.19 31.09 -7.67
C ILE A 51 11.04 30.71 -8.90
N LYS A 52 11.46 29.44 -9.02
CA LYS A 52 12.27 28.98 -10.17
C LYS A 52 11.45 28.84 -11.45
N ILE A 53 10.18 28.47 -11.38
CA ILE A 53 9.26 28.41 -12.53
C ILE A 53 8.87 29.82 -13.01
N GLU A 54 8.54 30.73 -12.09
CA GLU A 54 8.26 32.14 -12.39
C GLU A 54 9.49 32.83 -13.02
N ALA A 55 10.71 32.50 -12.57
CA ALA A 55 11.96 32.98 -13.17
C ALA A 55 12.23 32.45 -14.60
N LEU A 56 11.55 31.36 -15.02
CA LEU A 56 11.55 30.86 -16.40
C LEU A 56 10.38 31.41 -17.24
N GLY A 57 9.55 32.30 -16.68
CA GLY A 57 8.35 32.82 -17.34
C GLY A 57 7.14 31.87 -17.32
N GLY A 58 7.22 30.77 -16.57
CA GLY A 58 6.09 29.87 -16.33
C GLY A 58 5.26 30.26 -15.11
N ASN A 59 4.14 29.56 -14.92
CA ASN A 59 3.29 29.59 -13.73
C ASN A 59 3.40 28.26 -12.98
N PHE A 60 3.27 28.29 -11.65
CA PHE A 60 3.27 27.10 -10.80
C PHE A 60 2.07 27.12 -9.84
N GLU A 61 1.19 26.13 -9.98
CA GLU A 61 0.04 25.88 -9.10
C GLU A 61 0.37 24.75 -8.13
N ASP A 62 0.67 25.06 -6.86
CA ASP A 62 0.84 24.06 -5.81
C ASP A 62 -0.47 23.28 -5.57
N LEU A 63 -0.38 21.94 -5.53
CA LEU A 63 -1.49 21.04 -5.19
C LEU A 63 -1.36 20.49 -3.76
N GLY A 64 -0.23 20.73 -3.08
CA GLY A 64 0.12 20.16 -1.78
C GLY A 64 0.85 18.82 -1.89
N TYR A 65 1.41 18.36 -0.76
CA TYR A 65 2.12 17.08 -0.63
C TYR A 65 3.29 16.90 -1.62
N GLY A 66 3.89 18.00 -2.07
CA GLY A 66 4.98 18.03 -3.06
C GLY A 66 4.52 18.00 -4.52
N PHE A 67 3.22 17.87 -4.80
CA PHE A 67 2.68 17.93 -6.17
C PHE A 67 2.37 19.37 -6.57
N GLY A 68 2.62 19.71 -7.83
CA GLY A 68 2.22 21.01 -8.40
C GLY A 68 2.06 20.94 -9.92
N ILE A 69 1.28 21.83 -10.51
CA ILE A 69 1.12 21.93 -11.97
C ILE A 69 1.93 23.10 -12.49
N ILE A 70 2.78 22.82 -13.47
CA ILE A 70 3.59 23.82 -14.16
C ILE A 70 2.91 24.17 -15.49
N THR A 71 2.85 25.45 -15.83
CA THR A 71 2.45 25.92 -17.16
C THR A 71 3.54 26.83 -17.72
N LEU A 72 4.15 26.49 -18.85
CA LEU A 72 5.23 27.28 -19.45
C LEU A 72 5.20 27.27 -20.97
N ASP A 73 6.07 28.07 -21.60
CA ASP A 73 6.35 28.02 -23.03
C ASP A 73 7.17 26.74 -23.38
N PHE A 74 6.76 26.01 -24.41
CA PHE A 74 7.32 24.70 -24.78
C PHE A 74 8.84 24.74 -25.04
N LYS A 75 9.36 25.85 -25.58
CA LYS A 75 10.82 26.01 -25.85
C LYS A 75 11.67 26.20 -24.59
N ASP A 76 11.05 26.28 -23.42
CA ASP A 76 11.73 26.36 -22.11
C ASP A 76 11.59 25.04 -21.29
N LEU A 77 10.97 24.00 -21.85
CA LEU A 77 10.79 22.67 -21.24
C LEU A 77 12.10 22.06 -20.69
N ASP A 78 13.18 22.13 -21.46
CA ASP A 78 14.49 21.63 -21.07
C ASP A 78 15.01 22.31 -19.79
N LYS A 79 14.73 23.60 -19.62
CA LYS A 79 15.16 24.38 -18.44
C LYS A 79 14.41 23.94 -17.19
N VAL A 80 13.11 23.64 -17.31
CA VAL A 80 12.32 23.09 -16.20
C VAL A 80 12.84 21.71 -15.77
N SER A 81 13.24 20.86 -16.72
CA SER A 81 13.84 19.55 -16.40
C SER A 81 15.15 19.65 -15.59
N SER A 82 15.84 20.80 -15.66
CA SER A 82 17.10 21.07 -14.95
C SER A 82 16.94 21.57 -13.50
N ILE A 83 15.72 21.92 -13.07
CA ILE A 83 15.43 22.36 -11.70
C ILE A 83 15.66 21.18 -10.75
N GLU A 84 16.52 21.35 -9.74
CA GLU A 84 16.92 20.27 -8.82
C GLU A 84 15.76 19.76 -7.95
N GLU A 85 14.90 20.69 -7.50
CA GLU A 85 13.77 20.49 -6.59
C GLU A 85 12.64 19.62 -7.18
N ILE A 86 12.47 19.67 -8.51
CA ILE A 86 11.50 18.85 -9.24
C ILE A 86 12.06 17.43 -9.37
N GLN A 87 11.30 16.44 -8.93
CA GLN A 87 11.67 15.02 -8.98
C GLN A 87 11.17 14.31 -10.24
N TYR A 88 9.97 14.66 -10.73
CA TYR A 88 9.33 13.98 -11.87
C TYR A 88 8.30 14.87 -12.59
N LEU A 89 8.02 14.57 -13.87
CA LEU A 89 7.08 15.29 -14.73
C LEU A 89 6.21 14.34 -15.58
N GLU A 90 4.88 14.55 -15.62
CA GLU A 90 3.86 13.73 -16.33
C GLU A 90 2.85 14.63 -17.11
N LEU A 91 2.17 14.09 -18.13
CA LEU A 91 1.13 14.75 -18.94
C LEU A 91 -0.32 14.33 -18.55
N PRO A 92 -1.37 15.10 -18.93
CA PRO A 92 -2.76 14.82 -18.49
C PRO A 92 -3.57 13.85 -19.40
N LYS A 93 -4.50 13.06 -18.80
CA LYS A 93 -5.24 11.91 -19.40
C LYS A 93 -6.79 12.09 -19.48
N THR A 94 -7.55 11.23 -20.19
CA THR A 94 -8.88 11.55 -20.83
C THR A 94 -10.00 10.44 -20.74
N LEU A 95 -11.34 10.77 -20.65
CA LEU A 95 -12.44 9.96 -20.01
C LEU A 95 -13.95 10.27 -20.48
N TYR A 96 -14.93 9.30 -20.64
CA TYR A 96 -16.33 9.41 -21.27
C TYR A 96 -17.47 8.37 -20.79
N THR A 97 -18.85 8.54 -20.84
CA THR A 97 -19.86 7.54 -20.20
C THR A 97 -21.48 7.54 -20.22
N SER A 98 -22.18 6.57 -19.52
CA SER A 98 -23.70 6.43 -19.19
C SER A 98 -24.17 5.26 -18.13
N ASN A 99 -25.38 4.58 -17.87
CA ASN A 99 -26.84 4.82 -17.33
C ASN A 99 -27.86 3.50 -17.16
N PHE A 100 -28.96 2.97 -16.39
CA PHE A 100 -29.88 2.69 -15.09
C PHE A 100 -30.60 1.26 -15.25
N GLU A 101 -31.91 0.87 -14.97
CA GLU A 101 -33.14 1.41 -14.22
C GLU A 101 -33.02 1.37 -12.66
N SER A 102 -32.15 0.50 -12.16
CA SER A 102 -31.54 0.33 -10.83
C SER A 102 -32.19 0.65 -9.46
N ASN A 103 -32.91 1.75 -9.20
CA ASN A 103 -33.02 2.22 -7.79
C ASN A 103 -33.79 1.29 -6.82
N ARG A 104 -34.60 0.37 -7.36
CA ARG A 104 -35.23 -0.74 -6.62
C ARG A 104 -34.26 -1.88 -6.31
N GLU A 105 -33.47 -2.25 -7.30
CA GLU A 105 -32.58 -3.42 -7.30
C GLU A 105 -31.43 -3.23 -6.32
N ILE A 106 -30.97 -1.99 -6.13
CA ILE A 106 -29.91 -1.66 -5.17
C ILE A 106 -30.35 -1.65 -3.69
N CYS A 107 -31.57 -2.12 -3.40
CA CYS A 107 -32.21 -2.15 -2.07
C CYS A 107 -32.42 -0.77 -1.39
N ALA A 108 -32.20 0.37 -2.08
CA ALA A 108 -32.21 1.70 -1.46
C ALA A 108 -33.60 2.12 -0.93
N VAL A 109 -34.67 1.87 -1.69
CA VAL A 109 -36.04 2.25 -1.29
C VAL A 109 -36.44 1.62 0.06
N ALA A 110 -35.94 0.43 0.37
CA ALA A 110 -36.27 -0.29 1.60
C ALA A 110 -35.59 0.29 2.85
N VAL A 111 -34.47 1.03 2.71
CA VAL A 111 -33.74 1.60 3.86
C VAL A 111 -34.20 3.01 4.22
N TRP A 112 -34.82 3.74 3.29
CA TRP A 112 -35.37 5.07 3.55
C TRP A 112 -36.33 5.08 4.74
N ASP A 113 -37.33 4.21 4.74
CA ASP A 113 -38.33 4.14 5.82
C ASP A 113 -37.83 3.33 7.03
N LEU A 114 -36.99 2.31 6.82
CA LEU A 114 -36.51 1.40 7.87
C LEU A 114 -35.41 2.00 8.76
N TYR A 115 -34.47 2.76 8.16
CA TYR A 115 -33.34 3.40 8.84
C TYR A 115 -33.45 4.93 8.88
N GLN A 116 -34.55 5.48 8.35
CA GLN A 116 -34.84 6.92 8.28
C GLN A 116 -33.74 7.72 7.56
N VAL A 117 -33.01 7.10 6.63
CA VAL A 117 -31.87 7.69 5.89
C VAL A 117 -32.30 8.23 4.54
N THR A 118 -31.78 9.38 4.16
CA THR A 118 -32.13 10.13 2.94
C THR A 118 -30.89 10.74 2.23
N GLY A 119 -29.70 10.56 2.79
CA GLY A 119 -28.44 11.22 2.40
C GLY A 119 -28.18 12.52 3.16
N LYS A 120 -29.07 12.91 4.08
CA LYS A 120 -29.11 14.24 4.67
C LYS A 120 -27.89 14.53 5.55
N GLY A 121 -27.24 15.66 5.29
CA GLY A 121 -26.01 16.06 5.99
C GLY A 121 -24.71 15.51 5.37
N VAL A 122 -24.81 14.56 4.42
CA VAL A 122 -23.68 14.11 3.61
C VAL A 122 -23.53 15.03 2.40
N LEU A 123 -22.28 15.28 1.99
CA LEU A 123 -21.92 15.92 0.74
C LEU A 123 -21.56 14.83 -0.29
N VAL A 124 -22.25 14.81 -1.42
CA VAL A 124 -21.88 13.98 -2.57
C VAL A 124 -21.23 14.89 -3.62
N GLY A 125 -19.96 14.63 -3.87
CA GLY A 125 -19.13 15.35 -4.82
C GLY A 125 -19.02 14.59 -6.14
N PHE A 126 -19.22 15.30 -7.24
CA PHE A 126 -19.10 14.80 -8.60
C PHE A 126 -17.99 15.56 -9.32
N ILE A 127 -17.22 14.85 -10.15
CA ILE A 127 -16.24 15.46 -11.06
C ILE A 127 -16.60 14.94 -12.45
N ASP A 128 -17.19 15.82 -13.27
CA ASP A 128 -17.88 15.44 -14.50
C ASP A 128 -17.93 16.60 -15.52
N SER A 129 -19.03 16.74 -16.26
CA SER A 129 -19.23 17.64 -17.39
C SER A 129 -20.03 18.92 -17.08
N GLY A 130 -20.56 19.02 -15.86
CA GLY A 130 -21.38 20.13 -15.37
C GLY A 130 -22.63 19.65 -14.64
N ILE A 131 -23.49 20.58 -14.25
CA ILE A 131 -24.83 20.27 -13.75
C ILE A 131 -25.82 21.35 -14.17
N ASP A 132 -26.98 20.95 -14.72
CA ASP A 132 -28.13 21.86 -14.83
C ASP A 132 -28.72 22.14 -13.44
N TYR A 133 -28.15 23.14 -12.77
CA TYR A 133 -28.61 23.60 -11.46
C TYR A 133 -30.05 24.19 -11.49
N THR A 134 -30.62 24.45 -12.67
CA THR A 134 -32.01 24.93 -12.83
C THR A 134 -33.02 23.78 -12.83
N HIS A 135 -32.56 22.53 -12.94
CA HIS A 135 -33.41 21.35 -12.94
C HIS A 135 -34.07 21.15 -11.56
N PRO A 136 -35.43 21.04 -11.46
CA PRO A 136 -36.14 20.93 -10.18
C PRO A 136 -35.68 19.78 -9.28
N ALA A 137 -35.16 18.71 -9.88
CA ALA A 137 -34.58 17.56 -9.18
C ALA A 137 -33.41 17.92 -8.22
N PHE A 138 -32.75 19.07 -8.37
CA PHE A 138 -31.64 19.49 -7.49
C PHE A 138 -32.04 20.58 -6.48
N MET A 139 -33.33 20.91 -6.40
CA MET A 139 -33.87 21.84 -5.42
C MET A 139 -34.33 21.11 -4.15
N ASN A 140 -34.50 21.87 -3.06
CA ASN A 140 -35.24 21.45 -1.88
C ASN A 140 -36.75 21.68 -2.09
N LYS A 141 -37.58 21.39 -1.08
CA LYS A 141 -39.05 21.49 -1.20
C LYS A 141 -39.51 22.97 -1.18
N GLU A 142 -38.67 23.83 -0.63
CA GLU A 142 -38.83 25.26 -0.45
C GLU A 142 -38.43 26.08 -1.69
N GLY A 143 -37.82 25.44 -2.70
CA GLY A 143 -37.41 26.05 -3.98
C GLY A 143 -35.97 26.59 -4.04
N GLY A 144 -35.18 26.44 -2.97
CA GLY A 144 -33.75 26.73 -2.99
C GLY A 144 -32.91 25.52 -3.42
N THR A 145 -31.64 25.72 -3.75
CA THR A 145 -30.76 24.66 -4.26
C THR A 145 -30.26 23.70 -3.18
N ARG A 146 -30.04 22.43 -3.54
CA ARG A 146 -29.28 21.45 -2.74
C ARG A 146 -27.81 21.35 -3.17
N ILE A 147 -27.42 22.08 -4.22
CA ILE A 147 -26.03 22.26 -4.62
C ILE A 147 -25.41 23.29 -3.68
N ASP A 148 -24.29 22.95 -3.05
CA ASP A 148 -23.53 23.87 -2.19
C ASP A 148 -22.40 24.56 -2.96
N TYR A 149 -21.86 23.89 -4.00
CA TYR A 149 -20.80 24.41 -4.87
C TYR A 149 -20.89 23.90 -6.31
N ILE A 150 -20.59 24.78 -7.26
CA ILE A 150 -20.23 24.47 -8.65
C ILE A 150 -18.84 25.04 -8.92
N TYR A 151 -17.96 24.26 -9.53
CA TYR A 151 -16.61 24.70 -9.94
C TYR A 151 -16.37 24.34 -11.41
N ASP A 152 -16.32 25.37 -12.28
CA ASP A 152 -16.04 25.17 -13.71
C ASP A 152 -14.55 25.35 -14.00
N LEU A 153 -13.87 24.24 -14.31
CA LEU A 153 -12.46 24.21 -14.71
C LEU A 153 -12.25 24.42 -16.23
N SER A 154 -13.33 24.53 -17.02
CA SER A 154 -13.28 24.59 -18.48
C SER A 154 -12.89 25.97 -19.02
N GLN A 155 -13.42 27.05 -18.45
CA GLN A 155 -13.01 28.43 -18.73
C GLN A 155 -13.05 29.29 -17.47
N GLY A 156 -11.98 30.03 -17.20
CA GLY A 156 -11.91 31.02 -16.12
C GLY A 156 -11.76 30.47 -14.68
N LYS A 157 -11.77 29.15 -14.47
CA LYS A 157 -11.62 28.49 -13.15
C LYS A 157 -12.55 29.07 -12.08
N LYS A 158 -13.84 29.30 -12.42
CA LYS A 158 -14.78 29.99 -11.54
C LYS A 158 -15.52 29.02 -10.62
N VAL A 159 -15.58 29.39 -9.34
CA VAL A 159 -16.43 28.76 -8.33
C VAL A 159 -17.67 29.63 -8.13
N TRP A 160 -18.83 28.99 -8.00
CA TRP A 160 -20.06 29.58 -7.45
C TRP A 160 -20.47 28.78 -6.22
N ASP A 161 -20.97 29.45 -5.19
CA ASP A 161 -21.51 28.82 -4.00
C ASP A 161 -23.05 28.79 -4.01
N LYS A 162 -23.61 28.16 -2.98
CA LYS A 162 -25.05 28.09 -2.74
C LYS A 162 -25.78 29.43 -2.91
N VAL A 163 -25.21 30.53 -2.45
CA VAL A 163 -25.84 31.86 -2.46
C VAL A 163 -25.86 32.45 -3.86
N ASP A 164 -24.80 32.25 -4.65
CA ASP A 164 -24.80 32.60 -6.07
C ASP A 164 -25.85 31.79 -6.85
N ILE A 165 -25.98 30.50 -6.55
CA ILE A 165 -26.93 29.59 -7.22
C ILE A 165 -28.38 29.92 -6.84
N ASP A 166 -28.71 30.08 -5.55
CA ASP A 166 -30.04 30.51 -5.10
C ASP A 166 -30.43 31.87 -5.70
N LYS A 167 -29.48 32.80 -5.81
CA LYS A 167 -29.67 34.10 -6.46
C LYS A 167 -29.90 33.97 -7.98
N ALA A 168 -29.26 33.00 -8.64
CA ALA A 168 -29.53 32.68 -10.05
C ALA A 168 -30.94 32.08 -10.23
N LEU A 169 -31.37 31.18 -9.36
CA LEU A 169 -32.71 30.58 -9.40
C LEU A 169 -33.85 31.60 -9.19
N LEU A 170 -33.58 32.69 -8.48
CA LEU A 170 -34.50 33.83 -8.34
C LEU A 170 -34.50 34.81 -9.54
N SER A 171 -33.61 34.62 -10.51
CA SER A 171 -33.53 35.43 -11.72
C SER A 171 -34.51 34.95 -12.80
N LYS A 172 -34.90 35.87 -13.71
CA LYS A 172 -35.57 35.51 -14.98
C LYS A 172 -34.60 34.96 -16.03
N ASP A 173 -33.31 35.13 -15.79
CA ASP A 173 -32.20 34.60 -16.56
C ASP A 173 -31.14 34.12 -15.55
N PRO A 174 -31.17 32.85 -15.13
CA PRO A 174 -30.21 32.30 -14.16
C PRO A 174 -28.78 32.33 -14.70
N TYR A 175 -28.61 32.03 -15.98
CA TYR A 175 -27.31 31.94 -16.65
C TYR A 175 -26.58 33.28 -16.72
N SER A 176 -27.28 34.41 -16.65
CA SER A 176 -26.65 35.74 -16.46
C SER A 176 -25.88 35.91 -15.13
N ILE A 177 -26.10 35.05 -14.13
CA ILE A 177 -25.48 35.09 -12.80
C ILE A 177 -24.54 33.89 -12.62
N VAL A 178 -25.04 32.69 -12.90
CA VAL A 178 -24.28 31.43 -12.92
C VAL A 178 -24.27 30.90 -14.36
N PRO A 179 -23.35 31.36 -15.23
CA PRO A 179 -23.22 30.91 -16.62
C PRO A 179 -22.61 29.49 -16.74
N GLU A 180 -22.85 28.62 -15.76
CA GLU A 180 -22.61 27.19 -15.91
C GLU A 180 -23.69 26.60 -16.82
N ILE A 181 -23.26 25.77 -17.76
CA ILE A 181 -24.12 24.97 -18.63
C ILE A 181 -23.43 23.61 -18.80
N ASP A 182 -24.10 22.56 -18.35
CA ASP A 182 -23.80 21.19 -18.77
C ASP A 182 -24.28 21.02 -20.22
N ALA A 183 -23.36 21.21 -21.17
CA ALA A 183 -23.64 21.11 -22.59
C ALA A 183 -23.64 19.66 -23.11
N ASN A 184 -23.38 18.69 -22.23
CA ASN A 184 -23.33 17.25 -22.51
C ASN A 184 -24.60 16.56 -21.96
N GLY A 185 -24.93 16.87 -20.70
CA GLY A 185 -26.04 16.33 -19.93
C GLY A 185 -25.64 15.17 -19.01
N HIS A 186 -24.48 14.59 -19.23
CA HIS A 186 -23.93 13.46 -18.50
C HIS A 186 -23.73 13.71 -16.99
N GLY A 187 -23.21 14.89 -16.61
CA GLY A 187 -22.97 15.24 -15.21
C GLY A 187 -24.26 15.55 -14.45
N THR A 188 -25.22 16.18 -15.14
CA THR A 188 -26.61 16.33 -14.69
C THR A 188 -27.26 14.97 -14.43
N HIS A 189 -27.05 14.00 -15.33
CA HIS A 189 -27.51 12.62 -15.20
C HIS A 189 -26.99 11.94 -13.92
N ILE A 190 -25.67 12.03 -13.66
CA ILE A 190 -25.00 11.40 -12.52
C ILE A 190 -25.46 11.98 -11.19
N ALA A 191 -25.50 13.31 -11.10
CA ALA A 191 -26.04 13.99 -9.92
C ALA A 191 -27.51 13.59 -9.71
N GLY A 192 -28.26 13.39 -10.79
CA GLY A 192 -29.63 12.88 -10.77
C GLY A 192 -29.75 11.52 -10.10
N ILE A 193 -28.96 10.55 -10.54
CA ILE A 193 -28.97 9.17 -10.03
C ILE A 193 -28.73 9.09 -8.53
N ALA A 194 -27.67 9.75 -8.08
CA ALA A 194 -27.27 9.68 -6.69
C ALA A 194 -28.20 10.53 -5.82
N CYS A 195 -28.63 11.71 -6.30
CA CYS A 195 -29.14 12.77 -5.44
C CYS A 195 -30.44 13.45 -5.90
N ALA A 196 -31.10 13.06 -7.00
CA ALA A 196 -32.38 13.66 -7.42
C ALA A 196 -33.45 13.58 -6.33
N GLY A 197 -34.23 14.63 -6.18
CA GLY A 197 -35.19 14.77 -5.09
C GLY A 197 -35.95 16.09 -5.15
N GLY A 198 -36.49 16.54 -4.01
CA GLY A 198 -37.29 17.76 -3.96
C GLY A 198 -38.66 17.59 -4.62
N ASN A 199 -39.10 18.60 -5.36
CA ASN A 199 -40.46 18.70 -5.91
C ASN A 199 -40.61 18.01 -7.28
N ILE A 200 -40.14 16.76 -7.38
CA ILE A 200 -40.31 15.86 -8.54
C ILE A 200 -41.09 14.60 -8.10
N GLU A 201 -41.50 13.74 -9.05
CA GLU A 201 -42.14 12.46 -8.70
C GLU A 201 -41.14 11.52 -7.97
N LYS A 202 -41.61 10.82 -6.93
CA LYS A 202 -40.77 9.93 -6.09
C LYS A 202 -40.16 8.76 -6.88
N THR A 203 -40.71 8.43 -8.05
CA THR A 203 -40.17 7.50 -9.04
C THR A 203 -38.81 7.91 -9.59
N TYR A 204 -38.55 9.21 -9.71
CA TYR A 204 -37.28 9.77 -10.21
C TYR A 204 -36.34 10.22 -9.08
N TYR A 205 -36.59 9.83 -7.83
CA TYR A 205 -35.67 10.12 -6.73
C TYR A 205 -34.40 9.29 -6.87
N GLY A 206 -33.26 9.94 -6.66
CA GLY A 206 -31.97 9.29 -6.47
C GLY A 206 -31.87 8.61 -5.11
N ALA A 207 -30.89 7.72 -4.93
CA ALA A 207 -30.77 6.95 -3.69
C ALA A 207 -30.60 7.83 -2.43
N ALA A 208 -29.90 8.95 -2.55
CA ALA A 208 -29.62 9.94 -1.50
C ALA A 208 -30.32 11.29 -1.78
N TYR A 209 -31.66 11.25 -1.90
CA TYR A 209 -32.51 12.37 -2.36
C TYR A 209 -32.58 13.63 -1.47
N GLU A 210 -31.98 13.63 -0.27
CA GLU A 210 -31.77 14.84 0.56
C GLU A 210 -30.28 15.15 0.81
N ALA A 211 -29.36 14.49 0.11
CA ALA A 211 -27.94 14.84 0.15
C ALA A 211 -27.66 16.26 -0.38
N SER A 212 -26.54 16.81 0.10
CA SER A 212 -25.96 18.05 -0.44
C SER A 212 -25.07 17.70 -1.64
N ILE A 213 -25.07 18.53 -2.67
CA ILE A 213 -24.36 18.27 -3.94
C ILE A 213 -23.19 19.24 -4.09
N ALA A 214 -22.05 18.76 -4.59
CA ALA A 214 -21.02 19.61 -5.18
C ALA A 214 -20.62 19.06 -6.55
N MET A 215 -20.52 19.94 -7.56
CA MET A 215 -20.14 19.57 -8.92
C MET A 215 -18.85 20.28 -9.32
N VAL A 216 -17.90 19.52 -9.88
CA VAL A 216 -16.71 20.05 -10.55
C VAL A 216 -16.80 19.69 -12.03
N LYS A 217 -16.93 20.69 -12.90
CA LYS A 217 -16.95 20.51 -14.35
C LYS A 217 -15.53 20.50 -14.90
N MET A 218 -15.27 19.51 -15.74
CA MET A 218 -13.94 19.15 -16.26
C MET A 218 -13.85 19.18 -17.79
N THR A 219 -14.99 19.17 -18.49
CA THR A 219 -15.07 19.11 -19.97
C THR A 219 -15.11 20.51 -20.61
N GLY A 220 -14.53 20.64 -21.81
CA GLY A 220 -14.43 21.91 -22.53
C GLY A 220 -15.74 22.35 -23.20
N VAL A 221 -16.08 23.65 -23.12
CA VAL A 221 -17.25 24.23 -23.82
C VAL A 221 -17.17 23.94 -25.32
N GLY A 222 -18.11 23.14 -25.84
CA GLY A 222 -18.22 22.82 -27.26
C GLY A 222 -17.19 21.82 -27.81
N LYS A 223 -16.39 21.17 -26.95
CA LYS A 223 -15.58 20.00 -27.32
C LYS A 223 -16.21 18.72 -26.78
N ALA A 224 -15.84 17.57 -27.35
CA ALA A 224 -16.27 16.28 -26.84
C ALA A 224 -15.84 16.15 -25.37
N ASP A 225 -16.82 15.97 -24.47
CA ASP A 225 -17.00 14.74 -23.67
C ASP A 225 -15.77 14.19 -22.92
N PHE A 226 -14.74 15.01 -22.70
CA PHE A 226 -13.41 14.56 -22.30
C PHE A 226 -12.75 15.54 -21.31
N GLY A 227 -12.04 15.02 -20.30
CA GLY A 227 -11.45 15.83 -19.22
C GLY A 227 -10.08 15.34 -18.73
N LYS A 228 -9.15 16.30 -18.48
CA LYS A 228 -7.74 16.08 -18.11
C LYS A 228 -7.57 15.51 -16.67
N SER A 229 -6.68 14.54 -16.46
CA SER A 229 -6.32 14.02 -15.12
C SER A 229 -5.81 15.09 -14.12
N THR A 230 -5.17 16.16 -14.58
CA THR A 230 -4.84 17.35 -13.75
C THR A 230 -6.07 17.99 -13.13
N GLN A 231 -7.14 18.10 -13.91
CA GLN A 231 -8.40 18.72 -13.50
C GLN A 231 -9.15 17.78 -12.53
N LEU A 232 -9.03 16.45 -12.72
CA LEU A 232 -9.53 15.45 -11.79
C LEU A 232 -8.86 15.59 -10.40
N MET A 233 -7.53 15.72 -10.35
CA MET A 233 -6.80 15.96 -9.08
C MET A 233 -7.18 17.30 -8.43
N ARG A 234 -7.24 18.40 -9.21
CA ARG A 234 -7.74 19.71 -8.76
C ARG A 234 -9.17 19.61 -8.17
N GLY A 235 -10.05 18.84 -8.82
CA GLY A 235 -11.44 18.62 -8.40
C GLY A 235 -11.56 17.82 -7.10
N ILE A 236 -10.76 16.75 -6.95
CA ILE A 236 -10.70 15.95 -5.71
C ILE A 236 -10.29 16.85 -4.54
N LYS A 237 -9.22 17.62 -4.68
CA LYS A 237 -8.78 18.58 -3.66
C LYS A 237 -9.87 19.60 -3.32
N PHE A 238 -10.51 20.19 -4.33
CA PHE A 238 -11.61 21.14 -4.12
C PHE A 238 -12.75 20.53 -3.30
N LEU A 239 -13.20 19.32 -3.63
CA LEU A 239 -14.29 18.64 -2.91
C LEU A 239 -13.93 18.38 -1.44
N ILE A 240 -12.68 18.03 -1.15
CA ILE A 240 -12.17 17.82 0.23
C ILE A 240 -12.10 19.14 1.00
N ASP A 241 -11.51 20.18 0.41
CA ASP A 241 -11.41 21.51 1.02
C ASP A 241 -12.83 22.07 1.32
N LYS A 242 -13.81 21.81 0.44
CA LYS A 242 -15.22 22.19 0.65
C LYS A 242 -15.96 21.31 1.65
N SER A 243 -15.70 20.00 1.70
CA SER A 243 -16.23 19.09 2.72
C SER A 243 -15.84 19.55 4.13
N LYS A 244 -14.55 19.86 4.32
CA LYS A 244 -14.00 20.39 5.58
C LYS A 244 -14.61 21.74 5.95
N LEU A 245 -14.70 22.67 5.00
CA LEU A 245 -15.32 23.99 5.20
C LEU A 245 -16.82 23.92 5.56
N LEU A 246 -17.55 22.94 5.02
CA LEU A 246 -18.97 22.71 5.32
C LEU A 246 -19.22 21.85 6.56
N ASN A 247 -18.15 21.23 7.13
CA ASN A 247 -18.22 20.19 8.15
C ASN A 247 -19.20 19.05 7.79
N LYS A 248 -19.11 18.52 6.56
CA LYS A 248 -19.95 17.42 6.04
C LYS A 248 -19.09 16.24 5.56
N PRO A 249 -19.41 15.00 5.96
CA PRO A 249 -18.79 13.81 5.37
C PRO A 249 -18.92 13.80 3.83
N LEU A 250 -17.90 13.29 3.13
CA LEU A 250 -17.81 13.36 1.67
C LEU A 250 -17.83 11.97 1.02
N VAL A 251 -18.64 11.85 -0.03
CA VAL A 251 -18.59 10.76 -1.00
C VAL A 251 -18.23 11.35 -2.36
N ILE A 252 -17.18 10.86 -3.01
CA ILE A 252 -16.76 11.30 -4.36
C ILE A 252 -17.15 10.23 -5.38
N SER A 253 -17.99 10.59 -6.34
CA SER A 253 -18.31 9.74 -7.51
C SER A 253 -17.42 10.14 -8.69
N LEU A 254 -16.59 9.20 -9.16
CA LEU A 254 -15.73 9.34 -10.33
C LEU A 254 -16.24 8.45 -11.46
N SER A 255 -16.99 9.08 -12.33
CA SER A 255 -17.67 8.46 -13.45
C SER A 255 -16.79 8.52 -14.70
N PHE A 256 -15.58 7.96 -14.62
CA PHE A 256 -14.53 8.17 -15.62
C PHE A 256 -13.44 7.09 -15.56
N SER A 257 -12.89 6.69 -16.73
CA SER A 257 -11.87 5.63 -16.84
C SER A 257 -10.92 5.83 -18.04
N THR A 258 -9.64 5.45 -17.91
CA THR A 258 -8.66 5.41 -19.01
C THR A 258 -7.88 4.08 -19.07
N ASN A 259 -7.39 3.73 -20.26
CA ASN A 259 -6.45 2.62 -20.51
C ASN A 259 -4.96 3.06 -20.40
N ASP A 260 -4.72 4.34 -20.08
CA ASP A 260 -3.40 4.95 -20.09
C ASP A 260 -2.66 4.73 -18.75
N GLY A 261 -1.98 3.58 -18.65
CA GLY A 261 -1.07 3.20 -17.57
C GLY A 261 -0.89 1.68 -17.48
N ALA A 262 -0.19 1.21 -16.43
CA ALA A 262 0.12 -0.21 -16.24
C ALA A 262 -1.02 -1.05 -15.61
N HIS A 263 -2.17 -0.43 -15.30
CA HIS A 263 -3.31 -1.00 -14.56
C HIS A 263 -2.95 -1.71 -13.24
N ASN A 264 -1.82 -1.35 -12.63
CA ASN A 264 -1.20 -2.05 -11.49
C ASN A 264 -1.06 -1.17 -10.22
N ARG A 265 -1.74 -0.01 -10.17
CA ARG A 265 -1.64 1.04 -9.13
C ARG A 265 -0.34 1.87 -9.16
N SER A 266 0.43 1.86 -10.25
CA SER A 266 1.72 2.54 -10.28
C SER A 266 1.72 3.99 -10.79
N SER A 267 0.67 4.48 -11.45
CA SER A 267 0.61 5.89 -11.92
C SER A 267 0.49 6.90 -10.76
N LEU A 268 0.83 8.16 -11.02
CA LEU A 268 0.68 9.22 -10.00
C LEU A 268 -0.79 9.51 -9.69
N LEU A 269 -1.71 9.35 -10.65
CA LEU A 269 -3.15 9.49 -10.42
C LEU A 269 -3.68 8.40 -9.47
N GLU A 270 -3.33 7.14 -9.71
CA GLU A 270 -3.69 6.01 -8.84
C GLU A 270 -3.13 6.23 -7.43
N LYS A 271 -1.87 6.65 -7.31
CA LYS A 271 -1.21 6.89 -6.02
C LYS A 271 -1.78 8.09 -5.28
N TYR A 272 -2.08 9.20 -5.96
CA TYR A 272 -2.76 10.34 -5.36
C TYR A 272 -4.12 9.93 -4.76
N ILE A 273 -4.95 9.23 -5.54
CA ILE A 273 -6.26 8.75 -5.07
C ILE A 273 -6.08 7.75 -3.91
N SER A 274 -5.17 6.79 -4.02
CA SER A 274 -4.89 5.79 -2.97
C SER A 274 -4.40 6.45 -1.67
N THR A 275 -3.55 7.48 -1.76
CA THR A 275 -3.10 8.28 -0.63
C THR A 275 -4.27 9.02 -0.01
N VAL A 276 -5.06 9.75 -0.79
CA VAL A 276 -6.22 10.51 -0.28
C VAL A 276 -7.25 9.58 0.39
N CYS A 277 -7.55 8.40 -0.18
CA CYS A 277 -8.39 7.38 0.46
C CYS A 277 -7.88 6.91 1.84
N SER A 278 -6.58 7.06 2.09
CA SER A 278 -5.90 6.62 3.31
C SER A 278 -5.56 7.78 4.28
N LEU A 279 -5.89 9.02 3.90
CA LEU A 279 -5.61 10.24 4.68
C LEU A 279 -6.88 10.98 5.14
N GLU A 280 -8.01 10.75 4.48
CA GLU A 280 -9.23 11.56 4.60
C GLU A 280 -10.45 10.67 4.89
N ARG A 281 -11.40 11.15 5.71
CA ARG A 281 -12.65 10.44 6.08
C ARG A 281 -13.68 10.38 4.95
N ILE A 282 -13.27 9.96 3.75
CA ILE A 282 -14.04 10.11 2.52
C ILE A 282 -14.14 8.79 1.76
N ASN A 283 -15.21 8.65 0.98
CA ASN A 283 -15.48 7.43 0.21
C ASN A 283 -15.39 7.73 -1.28
N PHE A 284 -14.48 7.07 -1.99
CA PHE A 284 -14.41 7.12 -3.44
C PHE A 284 -15.20 5.97 -4.06
N VAL A 285 -15.98 6.31 -5.08
CA VAL A 285 -16.74 5.37 -5.90
C VAL A 285 -16.38 5.62 -7.36
N VAL A 286 -15.87 4.60 -8.06
CA VAL A 286 -15.23 4.76 -9.37
C VAL A 286 -15.80 3.77 -10.39
N ALA A 287 -16.13 4.24 -11.58
CA ALA A 287 -16.60 3.42 -12.69
C ALA A 287 -15.51 2.47 -13.21
N ALA A 288 -15.86 1.20 -13.47
CA ALA A 288 -14.92 0.22 -14.03
C ALA A 288 -14.47 0.52 -15.48
N GLY A 289 -15.17 1.38 -16.20
CA GLY A 289 -14.93 1.71 -17.60
C GLY A 289 -15.70 0.82 -18.58
N ASN A 290 -15.78 1.25 -19.84
CA ASN A 290 -16.69 0.69 -20.85
C ASN A 290 -15.94 -0.14 -21.94
N GLU A 291 -14.74 -0.62 -21.62
CA GLU A 291 -13.80 -1.24 -22.56
C GLU A 291 -13.91 -2.78 -22.68
N GLY A 292 -14.79 -3.41 -21.89
CA GLY A 292 -14.88 -4.87 -21.72
C GLY A 292 -15.24 -5.67 -22.98
N ASP A 293 -15.78 -5.04 -24.00
CA ASP A 293 -16.08 -5.63 -25.32
C ASP A 293 -15.39 -4.89 -26.50
N ARG A 294 -14.61 -3.84 -26.23
CA ARG A 294 -14.06 -2.95 -27.27
C ARG A 294 -12.82 -3.50 -27.98
N ALA A 295 -12.23 -4.56 -27.44
CA ALA A 295 -11.06 -5.27 -28.00
C ALA A 295 -9.77 -4.41 -28.08
N HIS A 296 -9.61 -3.49 -27.13
CA HIS A 296 -8.46 -2.60 -26.96
C HIS A 296 -7.37 -3.11 -26.00
N HIS A 297 -7.53 -4.33 -25.47
CA HIS A 297 -6.51 -4.99 -24.65
C HIS A 297 -6.14 -6.36 -25.23
N VAL A 298 -4.86 -6.74 -25.10
CA VAL A 298 -4.37 -8.10 -25.31
C VAL A 298 -3.22 -8.40 -24.35
N GLY A 299 -3.33 -9.49 -23.61
CA GLY A 299 -2.32 -9.90 -22.63
C GLY A 299 -2.17 -11.41 -22.51
N GLY A 300 -1.27 -11.86 -21.63
CA GLY A 300 -1.05 -13.27 -21.34
C GLY A 300 0.39 -13.59 -20.93
N THR A 301 0.78 -14.86 -21.01
CA THR A 301 2.17 -15.32 -20.79
C THR A 301 3.02 -15.11 -22.03
N LEU A 302 4.22 -14.55 -21.88
CA LEU A 302 5.21 -14.43 -22.96
C LEU A 302 5.72 -15.81 -23.39
N ARG A 303 5.86 -15.98 -24.71
CA ARG A 303 6.36 -17.20 -25.37
C ARG A 303 7.64 -16.87 -26.14
N GLU A 304 8.41 -17.89 -26.53
CA GLU A 304 9.59 -17.73 -27.41
C GLU A 304 9.29 -16.88 -28.65
N SER A 305 8.10 -17.05 -29.23
CA SER A 305 7.56 -16.22 -30.31
C SER A 305 6.03 -16.19 -30.25
N GLN A 306 5.45 -15.01 -30.49
CA GLN A 306 4.00 -14.80 -30.58
C GLN A 306 3.67 -13.60 -31.49
N ASN A 307 2.53 -13.68 -32.19
CA ASN A 307 2.05 -12.65 -33.13
C ASN A 307 0.79 -11.97 -32.56
N ILE A 308 0.86 -10.66 -32.39
CA ILE A 308 -0.24 -9.79 -31.95
C ILE A 308 -0.77 -9.05 -33.18
N SER A 309 -1.94 -9.44 -33.67
CA SER A 309 -2.55 -8.88 -34.88
C SER A 309 -3.64 -7.86 -34.53
N PHE A 310 -3.68 -6.71 -35.19
CA PHE A 310 -4.70 -5.68 -34.98
C PHE A 310 -5.18 -5.03 -36.28
N VAL A 311 -6.39 -4.49 -36.26
CA VAL A 311 -6.95 -3.67 -37.34
C VAL A 311 -6.71 -2.20 -37.00
N MET A 312 -6.26 -1.45 -38.00
CA MET A 312 -6.24 0.00 -38.00
C MET A 312 -7.31 0.49 -38.99
N ALA A 313 -8.24 1.32 -38.54
CA ALA A 313 -9.34 1.79 -39.37
C ALA A 313 -8.94 2.94 -40.30
N GLN A 314 -9.91 3.42 -41.10
CA GLN A 314 -9.79 4.68 -41.83
C GLN A 314 -9.89 5.87 -40.88
N ASP A 315 -9.34 7.01 -41.32
CA ASP A 315 -9.32 8.30 -40.61
C ASP A 315 -8.49 8.35 -39.31
N GLU A 316 -7.78 7.27 -38.96
CA GLU A 316 -6.80 7.25 -37.86
C GLU A 316 -5.56 8.10 -38.19
N ARG A 317 -5.21 9.05 -37.31
CA ARG A 317 -4.08 9.98 -37.51
C ARG A 317 -2.81 9.55 -36.77
N THR A 318 -3.00 8.97 -35.60
CA THR A 318 -1.98 8.41 -34.73
C THR A 318 -2.57 7.25 -33.94
N LEU A 319 -1.75 6.26 -33.58
CA LEU A 319 -2.14 5.19 -32.65
C LEU A 319 -0.97 4.94 -31.69
N ILE A 320 -1.24 4.97 -30.39
CA ILE A 320 -0.22 4.75 -29.35
C ILE A 320 -0.60 3.48 -28.58
N LEU A 321 0.21 2.44 -28.70
CA LEU A 321 0.07 1.21 -27.91
C LEU A 321 0.96 1.30 -26.68
N GLN A 322 0.41 0.99 -25.51
CA GLN A 322 1.19 0.83 -24.28
C GLN A 322 1.44 -0.65 -24.03
N PHE A 323 2.71 -1.03 -23.89
CA PHE A 323 3.15 -2.41 -23.73
C PHE A 323 3.94 -2.55 -22.42
N TYR A 324 3.46 -3.45 -21.57
CA TYR A 324 4.05 -3.79 -20.29
C TYR A 324 4.47 -5.26 -20.26
N LYS A 325 5.58 -5.56 -19.58
CA LYS A 325 6.20 -6.89 -19.44
C LYS A 325 6.81 -7.03 -18.03
N ASN A 326 7.30 -8.21 -17.64
CA ASN A 326 8.16 -8.29 -16.45
C ASN A 326 9.50 -7.60 -16.73
N PHE A 327 10.08 -6.91 -15.75
CA PHE A 327 11.40 -6.28 -15.89
C PHE A 327 12.50 -7.27 -16.33
N LEU A 328 12.41 -8.54 -15.92
CA LEU A 328 13.35 -9.60 -16.27
C LEU A 328 13.22 -10.17 -17.70
N ASP A 329 12.09 -9.97 -18.39
CA ASP A 329 11.87 -10.58 -19.72
C ASP A 329 12.61 -9.78 -20.82
N ASP A 330 13.75 -10.26 -21.30
CA ASP A 330 14.42 -9.66 -22.47
C ASP A 330 13.66 -9.99 -23.76
N ILE A 331 13.31 -8.96 -24.55
CA ILE A 331 12.49 -9.12 -25.76
C ILE A 331 13.04 -8.39 -26.99
N SER A 332 12.70 -8.92 -28.16
CA SER A 332 12.69 -8.17 -29.41
C SER A 332 11.29 -8.16 -30.04
N ILE A 333 10.99 -7.12 -30.82
CA ILE A 333 9.74 -7.02 -31.59
C ILE A 333 10.01 -6.79 -33.08
N GLU A 334 9.09 -7.21 -33.93
CA GLU A 334 9.08 -6.88 -35.36
C GLU A 334 7.67 -6.44 -35.75
N ILE A 335 7.54 -5.29 -36.39
CA ILE A 335 6.25 -4.72 -36.80
C ILE A 335 6.06 -4.93 -38.30
N LYS A 336 4.84 -5.29 -38.69
CA LYS A 336 4.41 -5.58 -40.06
C LYS A 336 3.22 -4.70 -40.45
N SER A 337 3.34 -4.01 -41.58
CA SER A 337 2.26 -3.19 -42.13
C SER A 337 1.26 -4.00 -42.98
N PRO A 338 0.06 -3.47 -43.29
CA PRO A 338 -0.90 -4.10 -44.20
C PRO A 338 -0.35 -4.39 -45.61
N MET A 339 0.70 -3.66 -46.02
CA MET A 339 1.40 -3.87 -47.29
C MET A 339 2.46 -4.99 -47.23
N GLY A 340 2.66 -5.62 -46.07
CA GLY A 340 3.66 -6.67 -45.85
C GLY A 340 5.10 -6.16 -45.67
N LEU A 341 5.29 -4.85 -45.48
CA LEU A 341 6.60 -4.29 -45.10
C LEU A 341 6.88 -4.65 -43.64
N LEU A 342 8.15 -4.96 -43.32
CA LEU A 342 8.62 -5.39 -42.00
C LEU A 342 9.70 -4.44 -41.49
N THR A 343 9.76 -4.23 -40.17
CA THR A 343 10.88 -3.52 -39.51
C THR A 343 12.15 -4.36 -39.39
N GLY A 344 12.02 -5.69 -39.44
CA GLY A 344 13.00 -6.61 -38.86
C GLY A 344 12.93 -6.60 -37.32
N LYS A 345 13.73 -7.47 -36.68
CA LYS A 345 13.83 -7.55 -35.21
C LYS A 345 14.46 -6.29 -34.60
N ILE A 346 13.73 -5.63 -33.71
CA ILE A 346 14.12 -4.50 -32.88
C ILE A 346 14.26 -4.98 -31.43
N GLN A 347 15.45 -4.93 -30.85
CA GLN A 347 15.65 -5.23 -29.42
C GLN A 347 15.21 -4.05 -28.54
N ILE A 348 14.47 -4.32 -27.46
CA ILE A 348 13.91 -3.30 -26.56
C ILE A 348 14.92 -2.92 -25.45
N ASN A 349 16.18 -2.74 -25.82
CA ASN A 349 17.30 -2.37 -24.92
C ASN A 349 17.75 -0.91 -25.06
N ARG A 350 17.09 -0.11 -25.90
CA ARG A 350 17.32 1.33 -26.05
C ARG A 350 16.12 2.13 -25.57
N THR A 351 16.37 3.31 -25.02
CA THR A 351 15.34 4.23 -24.54
C THR A 351 14.44 4.75 -25.67
N TYR A 352 14.98 4.95 -26.87
CA TYR A 352 14.25 5.46 -28.04
C TYR A 352 14.75 4.80 -29.34
N ILE A 353 13.81 4.46 -30.22
CA ILE A 353 14.02 3.85 -31.55
C ILE A 353 12.96 4.41 -32.50
N GLU A 354 13.33 4.79 -33.72
CA GLU A 354 12.43 5.30 -34.74
C GLU A 354 12.66 4.63 -36.11
N GLY A 355 11.66 4.68 -36.98
CA GLY A 355 11.76 4.25 -38.37
C GLY A 355 10.45 4.42 -39.13
N ASN A 356 10.40 3.96 -40.38
CA ASN A 356 9.20 4.04 -41.22
C ASN A 356 8.82 2.68 -41.86
N LEU A 357 7.52 2.51 -42.10
CA LEU A 357 6.91 1.38 -42.80
C LEU A 357 6.07 1.92 -43.97
N GLY A 358 6.74 2.24 -45.07
CA GLY A 358 6.12 2.96 -46.19
C GLY A 358 5.93 4.43 -45.82
N GLN A 359 4.67 4.89 -45.80
CA GLN A 359 4.27 6.26 -45.46
C GLN A 359 4.12 6.54 -43.96
N ASP A 360 4.04 5.49 -43.14
CA ASP A 360 3.79 5.59 -41.70
C ASP A 360 5.09 5.50 -40.92
N ASN A 361 5.28 6.39 -39.95
CA ASN A 361 6.41 6.37 -39.05
C ASN A 361 6.03 5.60 -37.78
N TYR A 362 6.97 4.84 -37.23
CA TYR A 362 6.84 4.20 -35.93
C TYR A 362 7.92 4.73 -34.97
N PHE A 363 7.52 4.92 -33.73
CA PHE A 363 8.38 5.33 -32.62
C PHE A 363 8.20 4.34 -31.48
N ILE A 364 9.31 3.77 -31.01
CA ILE A 364 9.32 2.85 -29.87
C ILE A 364 10.15 3.50 -28.77
N TYR A 365 9.51 3.74 -27.64
CA TYR A 365 10.14 4.29 -26.45
C TYR A 365 10.11 3.25 -25.31
N ASN A 366 11.16 3.17 -24.50
CA ASN A 366 11.24 2.33 -23.31
C ASN A 366 11.75 3.19 -22.14
N SER A 367 10.93 3.37 -21.10
CA SER A 367 11.30 4.21 -19.95
C SER A 367 12.42 3.63 -19.07
N GLY A 368 12.65 2.32 -19.13
CA GLY A 368 13.28 1.60 -18.03
C GLY A 368 12.46 1.67 -16.73
N PRO A 369 13.01 1.27 -15.57
CA PRO A 369 12.29 1.29 -14.31
C PRO A 369 11.93 2.73 -13.90
N LYS A 370 10.66 2.97 -13.57
CA LYS A 370 10.20 4.25 -12.99
C LYS A 370 10.58 4.27 -11.50
N PRO A 371 10.66 5.44 -10.82
CA PRO A 371 11.09 5.50 -9.40
C PRO A 371 10.23 4.69 -8.41
N PHE A 372 9.07 4.22 -8.86
CA PHE A 372 8.02 3.60 -8.09
C PHE A 372 7.32 2.44 -8.84
N ASP A 373 7.94 1.91 -9.89
CA ASP A 373 7.56 0.69 -10.63
C ASP A 373 8.79 0.10 -11.33
N ILE A 374 9.10 -1.17 -11.07
CA ILE A 374 10.27 -1.86 -11.62
C ILE A 374 10.11 -2.28 -13.09
N ASN A 375 8.88 -2.45 -13.57
CA ASN A 375 8.64 -3.01 -14.90
C ASN A 375 8.83 -2.00 -16.04
N GLY A 376 8.72 -0.71 -15.73
CA GLY A 376 8.79 0.37 -16.73
C GLY A 376 7.58 0.37 -17.67
N GLU A 377 7.73 1.07 -18.79
CA GLU A 377 6.71 1.21 -19.83
C GLU A 377 7.37 1.21 -21.21
N ILE A 378 6.76 0.50 -22.17
CA ILE A 378 7.16 0.53 -23.58
C ILE A 378 6.01 1.16 -24.37
N LEU A 379 6.25 2.30 -25.02
CA LEU A 379 5.28 2.95 -25.91
C LEU A 379 5.62 2.62 -27.36
N ILE A 380 4.64 2.14 -28.14
CA ILE A 380 4.75 1.94 -29.58
C ILE A 380 3.77 2.88 -30.28
N SER A 381 4.27 3.98 -30.83
CA SER A 381 3.48 5.03 -31.46
C SER A 381 3.59 4.98 -32.98
N PHE A 382 2.46 5.03 -33.67
CA PHE A 382 2.35 5.13 -35.13
C PHE A 382 1.89 6.54 -35.51
N VAL A 383 2.57 7.21 -36.45
CA VAL A 383 2.21 8.56 -36.93
C VAL A 383 2.33 8.66 -38.44
N SER A 384 1.26 9.11 -39.11
CA SER A 384 1.22 9.20 -40.57
C SER A 384 2.11 10.32 -41.13
N GLY A 385 2.82 10.03 -42.23
CA GLY A 385 3.50 11.05 -43.02
C GLY A 385 2.55 11.94 -43.84
N GLU A 386 1.49 11.36 -44.40
CA GLU A 386 0.60 12.00 -45.40
C GLU A 386 -0.80 12.41 -44.85
N GLY A 387 -1.11 12.06 -43.60
CA GLY A 387 -2.22 12.66 -42.83
C GLY A 387 -3.16 11.66 -42.16
N TYR A 388 -3.25 10.44 -42.69
CA TYR A 388 -3.92 9.30 -42.06
C TYR A 388 -3.04 8.05 -42.20
N LEU A 389 -3.06 7.19 -41.19
CA LEU A 389 -2.26 5.97 -41.17
C LEU A 389 -2.79 4.94 -42.19
N THR A 390 -1.95 4.00 -42.63
CA THR A 390 -2.38 2.97 -43.59
C THR A 390 -3.42 2.03 -42.96
N PRO A 391 -4.68 2.03 -43.42
CA PRO A 391 -5.72 1.19 -42.84
C PRO A 391 -5.55 -0.28 -43.24
N GLY A 392 -5.98 -1.19 -42.36
CA GLY A 392 -5.93 -2.63 -42.58
C GLY A 392 -5.32 -3.41 -41.42
N ASN A 393 -4.86 -4.63 -41.70
CA ASN A 393 -4.30 -5.53 -40.69
C ASN A 393 -2.81 -5.26 -40.47
N TRP A 394 -2.46 -4.84 -39.26
CA TRP A 394 -1.10 -4.72 -38.75
C TRP A 394 -0.77 -5.92 -37.86
N GLU A 395 0.51 -6.28 -37.76
CA GLU A 395 0.98 -7.33 -36.85
C GLU A 395 2.23 -6.88 -36.09
N ILE A 396 2.34 -7.27 -34.83
CA ILE A 396 3.55 -7.15 -34.00
C ILE A 396 3.95 -8.57 -33.60
N ASN A 397 5.07 -9.04 -34.14
CA ASN A 397 5.75 -10.23 -33.65
C ASN A 397 6.54 -9.84 -32.39
N ILE A 398 6.36 -10.60 -31.31
CA ILE A 398 7.13 -10.47 -30.06
C ILE A 398 7.93 -11.76 -29.89
N TYR A 399 9.22 -11.62 -29.62
CA TYR A 399 10.14 -12.72 -29.33
C TYR A 399 10.70 -12.55 -27.92
N ASN A 400 10.60 -13.60 -27.11
CA ASN A 400 11.29 -13.67 -25.83
C ASN A 400 12.70 -14.21 -26.07
N GLU A 401 13.72 -13.40 -25.78
CA GLU A 401 15.13 -13.74 -25.93
C GLU A 401 15.76 -14.20 -24.59
N GLY A 402 15.02 -14.06 -23.48
CA GLY A 402 15.42 -14.47 -22.13
C GLY A 402 14.99 -15.89 -21.74
N THR A 403 15.33 -16.31 -20.52
CA THR A 403 14.97 -17.62 -19.95
C THR A 403 13.73 -17.58 -19.04
N THR A 404 13.14 -16.40 -18.84
CA THR A 404 11.98 -16.18 -17.98
C THR A 404 10.66 -16.35 -18.74
N SER A 405 9.59 -16.67 -18.02
CA SER A 405 8.24 -16.85 -18.57
C SER A 405 7.25 -15.87 -17.93
N GLY A 406 7.55 -14.57 -18.00
CA GLY A 406 6.69 -13.54 -17.42
C GLY A 406 5.38 -13.32 -18.21
N THR A 407 4.61 -12.33 -17.75
CA THR A 407 3.37 -11.89 -18.40
C THR A 407 3.59 -10.59 -19.15
N PHE A 408 2.81 -10.41 -20.21
CA PHE A 408 2.67 -9.14 -20.92
C PHE A 408 1.21 -8.69 -20.93
N ASP A 409 1.01 -7.37 -21.01
CA ASP A 409 -0.27 -6.72 -21.26
C ASP A 409 0.00 -5.60 -22.29
N ILE A 410 -0.88 -5.44 -23.29
CA ILE A 410 -0.83 -4.35 -24.28
C ILE A 410 -2.19 -3.69 -24.40
N TRP A 411 -2.23 -2.37 -24.28
CA TRP A 411 -3.43 -1.55 -24.39
C TRP A 411 -3.38 -0.56 -25.56
N MET A 412 -4.54 -0.34 -26.17
CA MET A 412 -4.87 0.82 -27.00
C MET A 412 -5.57 1.91 -26.16
N PRO A 413 -5.66 3.16 -26.65
CA PRO A 413 -6.52 4.18 -26.06
C PRO A 413 -7.98 3.72 -25.95
N VAL A 414 -8.76 4.36 -25.08
CA VAL A 414 -10.19 4.05 -24.92
C VAL A 414 -10.98 4.31 -26.21
N ALA A 415 -12.08 3.58 -26.40
CA ALA A 415 -12.83 3.58 -27.65
C ALA A 415 -13.31 4.94 -28.14
N GLU A 416 -13.61 5.86 -27.21
CA GLU A 416 -14.10 7.20 -27.52
C GLU A 416 -12.99 8.12 -28.08
N GLY A 417 -11.72 7.69 -28.01
CA GLY A 417 -10.56 8.34 -28.64
C GLY A 417 -10.11 7.71 -29.97
N LEU A 418 -10.81 6.68 -30.49
CA LEU A 418 -10.43 5.92 -31.68
C LEU A 418 -11.62 5.77 -32.66
N ASN A 419 -11.35 5.30 -33.88
CA ASN A 419 -12.40 4.75 -34.74
C ASN A 419 -12.87 3.40 -34.18
N ILE A 420 -14.18 3.18 -34.08
CA ILE A 420 -14.84 1.95 -33.59
C ILE A 420 -14.42 0.62 -34.29
N ASN A 421 -13.66 0.73 -35.39
CA ASN A 421 -13.13 -0.42 -36.13
C ASN A 421 -11.64 -0.71 -35.85
N THR A 422 -10.91 0.18 -35.19
CA THR A 422 -9.51 -0.01 -34.76
C THR A 422 -9.49 -0.86 -33.49
N LYS A 423 -8.87 -2.04 -33.53
CA LYS A 423 -8.88 -3.01 -32.41
C LYS A 423 -7.98 -4.21 -32.63
N PHE A 424 -7.63 -4.94 -31.56
CA PHE A 424 -6.98 -6.24 -31.68
C PHE A 424 -7.90 -7.29 -32.33
N LEU A 425 -7.34 -8.14 -33.20
CA LEU A 425 -8.06 -9.25 -33.84
C LEU A 425 -8.21 -10.47 -32.92
N LYS A 426 -7.43 -10.52 -31.82
CA LYS A 426 -7.47 -11.55 -30.77
C LYS A 426 -7.27 -10.86 -29.41
N PRO A 427 -8.25 -10.07 -28.94
CA PRO A 427 -8.15 -9.38 -27.66
C PRO A 427 -8.17 -10.36 -26.49
N ASP A 428 -7.66 -9.92 -25.34
CA ASP A 428 -8.08 -10.47 -24.05
C ASP A 428 -9.13 -9.54 -23.44
N ALA A 429 -10.27 -10.11 -23.04
CA ALA A 429 -11.36 -9.36 -22.44
C ALA A 429 -11.15 -9.11 -20.94
N TYR A 430 -10.27 -9.87 -20.27
CA TYR A 430 -9.82 -9.56 -18.91
C TYR A 430 -8.83 -8.38 -18.93
N ASN A 431 -8.58 -7.78 -17.77
CA ASN A 431 -7.69 -6.62 -17.60
C ASN A 431 -8.11 -5.37 -18.41
N THR A 432 -9.42 -5.24 -18.65
CA THR A 432 -10.10 -4.12 -19.35
C THR A 432 -10.74 -3.11 -18.38
N LEU A 433 -10.54 -3.29 -17.08
CA LEU A 433 -10.99 -2.36 -16.04
C LEU A 433 -10.03 -1.16 -15.97
N GLY A 434 -10.55 0.04 -16.23
CA GLY A 434 -9.77 1.24 -16.43
C GLY A 434 -9.23 1.91 -15.16
N ILE A 435 -8.17 2.70 -15.33
CA ILE A 435 -7.63 3.59 -14.30
C ILE A 435 -8.61 4.77 -14.10
N PRO A 436 -8.96 5.18 -12.87
CA PRO A 436 -8.38 4.78 -11.58
C PRO A 436 -9.17 3.72 -10.79
N ALA A 437 -10.10 2.97 -11.39
CA ALA A 437 -10.81 1.89 -10.70
C ALA A 437 -9.89 0.70 -10.31
N THR A 438 -8.65 0.70 -10.79
CA THR A 438 -7.55 -0.20 -10.44
C THR A 438 -7.03 -0.03 -9.01
N VAL A 439 -7.27 1.13 -8.38
CA VAL A 439 -6.87 1.46 -7.00
C VAL A 439 -7.55 0.52 -6.00
N VAL A 440 -6.84 0.11 -4.94
CA VAL A 440 -7.38 -0.80 -3.91
C VAL A 440 -8.48 -0.12 -3.11
N ASN A 441 -8.16 1.03 -2.51
CA ASN A 441 -8.97 1.69 -1.48
C ASN A 441 -10.26 2.34 -2.03
N VAL A 442 -10.38 2.60 -3.34
CA VAL A 442 -11.66 3.04 -3.95
C VAL A 442 -12.66 1.89 -4.06
N ILE A 443 -13.96 2.21 -4.12
CA ILE A 443 -15.03 1.26 -4.45
C ILE A 443 -15.24 1.27 -5.97
N SER A 444 -14.77 0.22 -6.64
CA SER A 444 -14.78 0.08 -8.10
C SER A 444 -16.05 -0.64 -8.57
N VAL A 445 -16.78 -0.05 -9.52
CA VAL A 445 -18.16 -0.44 -9.84
C VAL A 445 -18.32 -0.88 -11.29
N GLY A 446 -18.72 -2.14 -11.50
CA GLY A 446 -19.10 -2.68 -12.81
C GLY A 446 -20.60 -2.55 -13.10
N SER A 447 -20.97 -2.74 -14.36
CA SER A 447 -22.36 -2.62 -14.84
C SER A 447 -23.01 -3.96 -15.11
N TYR A 448 -24.29 -4.08 -14.75
CA TYR A 448 -25.16 -5.16 -15.22
C TYR A 448 -26.52 -4.65 -15.72
N ASN A 449 -27.12 -5.39 -16.63
CA ASN A 449 -28.52 -5.29 -16.98
C ASN A 449 -29.35 -6.09 -15.97
N TYR A 450 -30.13 -5.38 -15.18
CA TYR A 450 -31.05 -5.88 -14.16
C TYR A 450 -32.32 -6.50 -14.76
N ASN A 451 -32.78 -6.06 -15.94
CA ASN A 451 -33.95 -6.61 -16.62
C ASN A 451 -33.68 -8.03 -17.18
N SER A 452 -32.41 -8.36 -17.45
CA SER A 452 -31.96 -9.68 -17.92
C SER A 452 -31.01 -10.42 -16.96
N ASP A 453 -30.75 -9.88 -15.77
CA ASP A 453 -29.76 -10.36 -14.79
C ASP A 453 -28.42 -10.76 -15.45
N SER A 454 -27.87 -9.86 -16.27
CA SER A 454 -26.71 -10.16 -17.13
C SER A 454 -25.65 -9.07 -17.08
N LEU A 455 -24.37 -9.48 -17.02
CA LEU A 455 -23.22 -8.58 -17.12
C LEU A 455 -23.34 -7.73 -18.40
N SER A 456 -23.18 -6.41 -18.27
CA SER A 456 -23.12 -5.51 -19.42
C SER A 456 -21.86 -5.81 -20.23
N SER A 457 -22.00 -6.00 -21.56
CA SER A 457 -20.88 -6.45 -22.40
C SER A 457 -19.67 -5.52 -22.32
N PHE A 458 -19.93 -4.21 -22.30
CA PHE A 458 -18.94 -3.16 -22.18
C PHE A 458 -18.26 -3.07 -20.81
N SER A 459 -18.81 -3.67 -19.73
CA SER A 459 -18.28 -3.46 -18.38
C SER A 459 -16.84 -3.94 -18.27
N GLY A 460 -15.94 -3.02 -17.91
CA GLY A 460 -14.51 -3.26 -17.71
C GLY A 460 -14.25 -4.33 -16.64
N ARG A 461 -13.27 -5.20 -16.92
CA ARG A 461 -13.09 -6.49 -16.23
C ARG A 461 -11.70 -6.57 -15.60
N GLY A 462 -11.61 -7.11 -14.40
CA GLY A 462 -10.32 -7.34 -13.73
C GLY A 462 -9.43 -8.33 -14.49
N LYS A 463 -8.15 -8.45 -14.07
CA LYS A 463 -7.30 -9.58 -14.49
C LYS A 463 -7.97 -10.90 -14.10
N LEU A 464 -7.74 -11.99 -14.84
CA LEU A 464 -8.41 -13.29 -14.67
C LEU A 464 -8.38 -13.87 -13.23
N LEU A 465 -7.39 -13.49 -12.41
CA LEU A 465 -7.22 -13.90 -11.01
C LEU A 465 -7.34 -12.71 -10.01
N GLY A 466 -7.96 -11.60 -10.43
CA GLY A 466 -8.12 -10.37 -9.63
C GLY A 466 -9.53 -10.17 -9.09
N GLU A 467 -9.64 -9.39 -8.01
CA GLU A 467 -10.86 -9.18 -7.22
C GLU A 467 -11.61 -7.87 -7.57
N LYS A 468 -11.28 -7.23 -8.71
CA LYS A 468 -11.90 -5.99 -9.22
C LYS A 468 -12.79 -6.26 -10.46
N PRO A 469 -13.91 -5.54 -10.70
CA PRO A 469 -14.49 -4.48 -9.85
C PRO A 469 -14.91 -5.03 -8.48
N ASP A 470 -15.10 -4.19 -7.47
CA ASP A 470 -15.49 -4.68 -6.14
C ASP A 470 -16.97 -5.08 -6.10
N ILE A 471 -17.83 -4.36 -6.81
CA ILE A 471 -19.29 -4.54 -6.77
C ILE A 471 -19.92 -4.22 -8.13
N MET A 472 -21.10 -4.78 -8.38
CA MET A 472 -21.93 -4.46 -9.54
C MET A 472 -23.09 -3.57 -9.11
N ALA A 473 -23.39 -2.55 -9.92
CA ALA A 473 -24.66 -1.86 -9.84
C ALA A 473 -25.26 -1.74 -11.26
N PRO A 474 -26.57 -1.50 -11.39
CA PRO A 474 -27.19 -1.58 -12.71
C PRO A 474 -26.90 -0.34 -13.57
N GLY A 475 -26.71 -0.55 -14.87
CA GLY A 475 -26.13 0.44 -15.77
C GLY A 475 -26.54 0.30 -17.24
N GLU A 476 -27.78 -0.12 -17.51
CA GLU A 476 -28.39 -0.05 -18.86
C GLU A 476 -29.79 0.61 -18.84
N ASN A 477 -29.91 1.82 -19.41
CA ASN A 477 -31.10 2.68 -19.60
C ASN A 477 -31.50 3.65 -18.42
N ILE A 478 -30.59 4.54 -17.94
CA ILE A 478 -30.86 5.55 -16.86
C ILE A 478 -31.72 6.65 -17.47
N ILE A 479 -33.01 6.63 -17.13
CA ILE A 479 -33.99 7.72 -17.15
C ILE A 479 -33.77 8.68 -15.94
N ALA A 480 -32.68 9.46 -15.93
CA ALA A 480 -32.43 10.50 -14.91
C ALA A 480 -32.55 11.91 -15.51
N PRO A 481 -32.56 12.97 -14.68
CA PRO A 481 -32.47 14.36 -15.12
C PRO A 481 -31.39 14.62 -16.17
N ILE A 482 -31.78 15.30 -17.25
CA ILE A 482 -30.89 15.90 -18.26
C ILE A 482 -31.19 17.41 -18.38
N PRO A 483 -30.28 18.21 -18.97
CA PRO A 483 -30.44 19.67 -19.04
C PRO A 483 -31.74 20.13 -19.70
N GLY A 484 -32.31 21.21 -19.18
CA GLY A 484 -33.55 21.83 -19.67
C GLY A 484 -34.83 21.31 -19.01
N GLY A 485 -34.73 20.52 -17.93
CA GLY A 485 -35.91 20.02 -17.19
C GLY A 485 -36.46 18.67 -17.69
N PHE A 486 -35.68 17.92 -18.47
CA PHE A 486 -36.11 16.66 -19.10
C PHE A 486 -35.49 15.42 -18.43
N TYR A 487 -35.95 14.24 -18.83
CA TYR A 487 -35.40 12.94 -18.42
C TYR A 487 -35.21 12.09 -19.68
N ASP A 488 -34.09 11.39 -19.81
CA ASP A 488 -33.76 10.54 -20.97
C ASP A 488 -32.87 9.35 -20.57
N ALA A 489 -32.77 8.31 -21.40
CA ALA A 489 -32.13 7.01 -21.17
C ALA A 489 -30.87 6.72 -22.02
N LEU A 490 -29.76 6.31 -21.37
CA LEU A 490 -28.46 5.95 -22.01
C LEU A 490 -27.90 4.61 -21.42
N SER A 491 -26.67 4.12 -21.71
CA SER A 491 -26.09 2.89 -21.06
C SER A 491 -24.56 2.89 -20.80
N GLY A 492 -24.08 2.41 -19.62
CA GLY A 492 -22.65 2.44 -19.23
C GLY A 492 -22.33 2.13 -17.74
N THR A 493 -21.03 1.98 -17.39
CA THR A 493 -20.56 1.70 -16.00
C THR A 493 -20.56 2.89 -15.05
N SER A 494 -20.38 4.09 -15.58
CA SER A 494 -20.30 5.32 -14.80
C SER A 494 -21.59 5.78 -14.16
N MET A 495 -22.67 5.06 -14.38
CA MET A 495 -23.93 5.27 -13.73
C MET A 495 -24.37 4.10 -12.84
N ALA A 496 -23.70 2.95 -12.96
CA ALA A 496 -23.59 2.01 -11.85
C ALA A 496 -22.84 2.66 -10.67
N ALA A 497 -21.78 3.45 -10.94
CA ALA A 497 -21.02 4.18 -9.93
C ALA A 497 -21.88 5.08 -8.99
N PRO A 498 -22.68 6.06 -9.46
CA PRO A 498 -23.52 6.91 -8.60
C PRO A 498 -24.65 6.18 -7.87
N HIS A 499 -25.06 4.98 -8.30
CA HIS A 499 -25.92 4.12 -7.46
C HIS A 499 -25.19 3.70 -6.19
N VAL A 500 -23.94 3.26 -6.35
CA VAL A 500 -23.07 2.98 -5.21
C VAL A 500 -22.79 4.27 -4.44
N ALA A 501 -22.49 5.42 -5.06
CA ALA A 501 -22.26 6.68 -4.34
C ALA A 501 -23.46 7.14 -3.51
N GLY A 502 -24.68 7.03 -4.03
CA GLY A 502 -25.91 7.30 -3.27
C GLY A 502 -26.14 6.30 -2.14
N GLY A 503 -25.90 5.00 -2.38
CA GLY A 503 -25.97 3.96 -1.34
C GLY A 503 -24.93 4.13 -0.22
N VAL A 504 -23.71 4.52 -0.59
CA VAL A 504 -22.62 4.91 0.31
C VAL A 504 -23.02 6.14 1.12
N ALA A 505 -23.66 7.16 0.52
CA ALA A 505 -24.15 8.31 1.26
C ALA A 505 -25.23 7.96 2.31
N LEU A 506 -26.08 6.96 2.06
CA LEU A 506 -27.02 6.44 3.07
C LEU A 506 -26.31 5.71 4.23
N LEU A 507 -25.24 4.97 3.94
CA LEU A 507 -24.37 4.35 4.95
C LEU A 507 -23.61 5.41 5.76
N VAL A 508 -23.06 6.45 5.12
CA VAL A 508 -22.36 7.56 5.77
C VAL A 508 -23.29 8.42 6.63
N GLU A 509 -24.55 8.64 6.21
CA GLU A 509 -25.55 9.28 7.07
C GLU A 509 -25.83 8.43 8.31
N TRP A 510 -26.08 7.13 8.11
CA TRP A 510 -26.33 6.21 9.21
C TRP A 510 -25.16 6.18 10.18
N GLY A 511 -23.94 5.97 9.70
CA GLY A 511 -22.75 5.89 10.52
C GLY A 511 -22.39 7.23 11.16
N ILE A 512 -21.94 8.19 10.35
CA ILE A 512 -21.26 9.40 10.83
C ILE A 512 -22.28 10.45 11.27
N VAL A 513 -23.27 10.78 10.43
CA VAL A 513 -24.20 11.90 10.70
C VAL A 513 -25.15 11.60 11.87
N LYS A 514 -25.55 10.34 12.05
CA LYS A 514 -26.40 9.89 13.18
C LYS A 514 -25.61 9.35 14.38
N GLY A 515 -24.27 9.30 14.31
CA GLY A 515 -23.43 8.78 15.40
C GLY A 515 -23.65 7.29 15.67
N ASN A 516 -23.89 6.49 14.63
CA ASN A 516 -24.04 5.03 14.75
C ASN A 516 -22.72 4.29 14.51
N ASP A 517 -21.83 4.86 13.70
CA ASP A 517 -20.45 4.42 13.48
C ASP A 517 -19.62 5.61 12.94
N ALA A 518 -18.75 6.18 13.77
CA ALA A 518 -17.92 7.33 13.41
C ALA A 518 -16.89 7.01 12.31
N PHE A 519 -16.57 5.72 12.10
CA PHE A 519 -15.56 5.22 11.17
C PHE A 519 -16.19 4.62 9.91
N MET A 520 -17.43 5.00 9.58
CA MET A 520 -18.16 4.53 8.40
C MET A 520 -17.63 5.18 7.09
N TYR A 521 -16.36 4.91 6.79
CA TYR A 521 -15.65 5.32 5.58
C TYR A 521 -14.61 4.26 5.16
N GLY A 522 -13.95 4.47 4.02
CA GLY A 522 -12.84 3.64 3.54
C GLY A 522 -13.20 2.16 3.40
N ASP A 523 -12.22 1.30 3.74
CA ASP A 523 -12.39 -0.15 3.62
C ASP A 523 -13.36 -0.74 4.68
N ARG A 524 -13.62 -0.03 5.79
CA ARG A 524 -14.68 -0.40 6.77
C ARG A 524 -16.09 -0.22 6.19
N LEU A 525 -16.36 0.88 5.49
CA LEU A 525 -17.61 1.02 4.75
C LEU A 525 -17.69 0.01 3.60
N LYS A 526 -16.59 -0.15 2.84
CA LYS A 526 -16.51 -1.15 1.76
C LYS A 526 -16.85 -2.54 2.26
N TYR A 527 -16.34 -2.98 3.41
CA TYR A 527 -16.67 -4.27 4.01
C TYR A 527 -18.18 -4.48 4.17
N TYR A 528 -18.91 -3.53 4.79
CA TYR A 528 -20.36 -3.67 4.96
C TYR A 528 -21.09 -3.67 3.61
N LEU A 529 -20.64 -2.85 2.65
CA LEU A 529 -21.18 -2.78 1.29
C LEU A 529 -21.00 -4.10 0.52
N LEU A 530 -19.79 -4.67 0.53
CA LEU A 530 -19.44 -5.89 -0.20
C LEU A 530 -20.01 -7.12 0.49
N LYS A 531 -19.97 -7.22 1.82
CA LYS A 531 -20.57 -8.35 2.55
C LYS A 531 -22.08 -8.37 2.40
N GLY A 532 -22.71 -7.19 2.48
CA GLY A 532 -24.15 -6.98 2.26
C GLY A 532 -24.62 -7.11 0.81
N ALA A 533 -23.71 -7.21 -0.16
CA ALA A 533 -24.04 -7.37 -1.58
C ALA A 533 -24.88 -8.64 -1.85
N ALA A 534 -25.88 -8.51 -2.72
CA ALA A 534 -26.68 -9.63 -3.19
C ALA A 534 -25.89 -10.49 -4.20
N ARG A 535 -26.21 -11.78 -4.26
CA ARG A 535 -25.48 -12.81 -5.02
C ARG A 535 -26.48 -13.79 -5.59
N ASN A 536 -27.36 -13.28 -6.44
CA ASN A 536 -28.55 -13.99 -6.90
C ASN A 536 -28.19 -15.06 -7.96
N ARG A 537 -27.19 -14.75 -8.79
CA ARG A 537 -26.55 -15.66 -9.75
C ARG A 537 -25.86 -16.82 -9.05
N LYS A 538 -26.25 -18.07 -9.37
CA LYS A 538 -25.63 -19.31 -8.84
C LYS A 538 -24.60 -19.95 -9.77
N ASP A 539 -24.53 -19.45 -11.00
CA ASP A 539 -23.59 -19.84 -12.05
C ASP A 539 -22.31 -18.99 -12.05
N VAL A 540 -22.35 -17.84 -11.37
CA VAL A 540 -21.20 -16.95 -11.14
C VAL A 540 -20.48 -17.35 -9.86
N LYS A 541 -19.13 -17.35 -9.89
CA LYS A 541 -18.33 -17.39 -8.66
C LYS A 541 -18.00 -15.97 -8.20
N TYR A 542 -18.24 -15.71 -6.92
CA TYR A 542 -17.86 -14.48 -6.21
C TYR A 542 -16.65 -14.74 -5.29
N PRO A 543 -15.74 -13.75 -5.06
CA PRO A 543 -15.57 -12.64 -5.97
C PRO A 543 -15.06 -13.17 -7.32
N GLY A 544 -15.20 -12.37 -8.36
CA GLY A 544 -14.62 -12.69 -9.66
C GLY A 544 -14.47 -11.44 -10.52
N PRO A 545 -13.56 -11.45 -11.51
CA PRO A 545 -13.17 -10.27 -12.30
C PRO A 545 -14.27 -9.71 -13.22
N LEU A 546 -15.48 -10.25 -13.12
CA LEU A 546 -16.68 -9.90 -13.90
C LEU A 546 -17.78 -9.27 -13.05
N TRP A 547 -17.97 -9.76 -11.81
CA TRP A 547 -19.12 -9.45 -10.95
C TRP A 547 -18.73 -8.93 -9.57
N GLY A 548 -17.43 -8.74 -9.33
CA GLY A 548 -16.91 -8.39 -8.01
C GLY A 548 -17.42 -9.33 -6.94
N TYR A 549 -17.75 -8.77 -5.78
CA TYR A 549 -18.29 -9.46 -4.62
C TYR A 549 -19.81 -9.67 -4.67
N GLY A 550 -20.54 -9.03 -5.59
CA GLY A 550 -22.01 -9.10 -5.66
C GLY A 550 -22.67 -7.91 -6.35
N GLU A 551 -23.99 -7.95 -6.43
CA GLU A 551 -24.88 -6.85 -6.78
C GLU A 551 -25.04 -5.92 -5.55
N LEU A 552 -25.04 -4.59 -5.73
CA LEU A 552 -25.26 -3.64 -4.64
C LEU A 552 -26.59 -3.91 -3.90
N CYS A 553 -26.56 -4.00 -2.57
CA CYS A 553 -27.78 -3.99 -1.74
C CYS A 553 -27.54 -3.20 -0.45
N VAL A 554 -27.94 -1.92 -0.45
CA VAL A 554 -27.71 -1.00 0.68
C VAL A 554 -28.34 -1.52 1.99
N LYS A 555 -29.48 -2.20 1.90
CA LYS A 555 -30.12 -2.86 3.05
C LYS A 555 -29.22 -3.92 3.70
N GLY A 556 -28.54 -4.74 2.91
CA GLY A 556 -27.64 -5.77 3.43
C GLY A 556 -26.50 -5.17 4.25
N GLY A 557 -25.92 -4.05 3.79
CA GLY A 557 -24.89 -3.33 4.54
C GLY A 557 -25.40 -2.71 5.84
N LEU A 558 -26.55 -2.04 5.81
CA LEU A 558 -27.15 -1.42 7.00
C LEU A 558 -27.67 -2.44 8.03
N ASP A 559 -28.23 -3.57 7.58
CA ASP A 559 -28.61 -4.69 8.45
C ASP A 559 -27.39 -5.23 9.21
N LEU A 560 -26.24 -5.39 8.55
CA LEU A 560 -24.99 -5.86 9.14
C LEU A 560 -24.36 -4.85 10.11
N ALA A 561 -24.42 -3.55 9.79
CA ALA A 561 -23.86 -2.50 10.63
C ALA A 561 -24.70 -2.25 11.91
N ASN A 562 -26.03 -2.33 11.81
CA ASN A 562 -26.94 -1.95 12.89
C ASN A 562 -27.05 -2.95 14.06
N LEU A 563 -26.48 -4.15 13.94
CA LEU A 563 -26.50 -5.17 14.98
C LEU A 563 -25.54 -4.91 16.16
N ASN A 564 -24.70 -3.86 16.08
CA ASN A 564 -23.42 -3.80 16.83
C ASN A 564 -23.28 -2.62 17.83
N ARG A 565 -24.36 -2.12 18.45
CA ARG A 565 -24.32 -0.86 19.23
C ARG A 565 -24.55 -0.98 20.74
N ASN A 566 -23.73 -0.26 21.51
CA ASN A 566 -23.99 0.26 22.85
C ASN A 566 -23.22 1.59 23.03
N ASN A 567 -23.80 2.60 23.68
CA ASN A 567 -23.24 3.97 23.74
C ASN A 567 -22.60 4.31 25.12
N ARG A 568 -21.73 5.33 25.16
CA ARG A 568 -21.22 6.02 26.37
C ARG A 568 -21.13 7.55 26.17
N GLU A 569 -20.93 8.30 27.25
CA GLU A 569 -20.81 9.78 27.31
C GLU A 569 -19.44 10.21 27.91
N SER A 570 -19.10 11.51 27.79
CA SER A 570 -17.77 12.09 28.04
C SER A 570 -17.65 12.99 29.30
N LEU A 571 -16.41 13.28 29.76
CA LEU A 571 -15.91 14.45 30.54
C LEU A 571 -14.36 14.27 30.86
N PRO A 572 -13.65 14.98 31.78
CA PRO A 572 -12.62 16.00 31.45
C PRO A 572 -11.16 15.74 31.98
N PRO A 573 -10.14 16.60 31.69
CA PRO A 573 -8.71 16.20 31.65
C PRO A 573 -7.72 16.69 32.75
N SER A 574 -6.57 16.01 32.86
CA SER A 574 -5.25 16.50 33.36
C SER A 574 -4.06 15.57 33.00
N SER A 575 -2.93 16.10 32.52
CA SER A 575 -1.73 15.40 32.02
C SER A 575 -0.81 14.73 33.07
N LYS A 576 0.03 13.75 32.64
CA LYS A 576 0.92 12.91 33.51
C LYS A 576 2.25 12.46 32.87
N ASP A 577 3.16 11.99 33.73
CA ASP A 577 4.53 11.50 33.46
C ASP A 577 4.59 10.03 32.95
N PHE A 578 5.36 9.78 31.90
CA PHE A 578 5.42 8.51 31.14
C PHE A 578 6.24 7.39 31.77
N ASN A 579 7.36 7.71 32.44
CA ASN A 579 8.35 6.71 32.92
C ASN A 579 7.66 5.60 33.74
N LYS A 580 6.78 6.04 34.66
CA LYS A 580 5.93 5.20 35.50
C LYS A 580 5.18 4.12 34.71
N TYR A 581 4.55 4.48 33.59
CA TYR A 581 3.69 3.57 32.82
C TYR A 581 4.49 2.56 32.01
N PHE A 582 5.66 2.95 31.51
CA PHE A 582 6.53 2.10 30.71
C PHE A 582 7.11 0.93 31.50
N PHE A 583 7.47 1.14 32.77
CA PHE A 583 8.02 0.08 33.63
C PHE A 583 6.95 -0.71 34.42
N ASP A 584 5.83 -0.11 34.83
CA ASP A 584 4.81 -0.76 35.66
C ASP A 584 4.00 -1.84 34.90
N GLU A 585 4.06 -3.07 35.42
CA GLU A 585 3.33 -4.28 34.96
C GLU A 585 1.80 -4.14 34.95
N LYS A 586 1.25 -3.12 35.63
CA LYS A 586 -0.19 -2.81 35.61
C LYS A 586 -0.68 -2.30 34.25
N TYR A 587 0.19 -1.69 33.44
CA TYR A 587 -0.18 -1.10 32.15
C TYR A 587 0.38 -1.94 30.99
N GLY A 588 -0.44 -2.16 29.96
CA GLY A 588 0.01 -2.71 28.68
C GLY A 588 0.61 -1.62 27.79
N ASN A 589 1.53 -2.00 26.90
CA ASN A 589 2.18 -1.11 25.93
C ASN A 589 1.59 -1.37 24.54
N PHE A 590 0.53 -0.66 24.17
CA PHE A 590 -0.19 -0.84 22.91
C PHE A 590 0.33 0.11 21.83
N ILE A 591 0.31 -0.29 20.56
CA ILE A 591 0.46 0.66 19.45
C ILE A 591 -0.95 0.97 18.93
N ILE A 592 -1.27 2.25 18.76
CA ILE A 592 -2.55 2.70 18.23
C ILE A 592 -2.35 3.52 16.95
N GLU A 593 -3.30 3.38 16.04
CA GLU A 593 -3.55 4.33 14.97
C GLU A 593 -4.68 5.27 15.41
N TYR A 594 -4.53 6.57 15.17
CA TYR A 594 -5.40 7.59 15.71
C TYR A 594 -5.64 8.72 14.71
N GLU A 595 -6.70 9.49 14.94
CA GLU A 595 -7.00 10.73 14.24
C GLU A 595 -7.46 11.81 15.22
N GLY A 596 -6.97 13.04 15.04
CA GLY A 596 -7.31 14.17 15.90
C GLY A 596 -6.29 14.41 17.01
N ASP A 597 -6.77 14.77 18.20
CA ASP A 597 -5.95 15.19 19.35
C ASP A 597 -5.91 14.08 20.41
N ILE A 598 -5.07 13.06 20.16
CA ILE A 598 -5.01 11.88 21.03
C ILE A 598 -4.34 12.19 22.38
N ALA A 599 -3.38 13.11 22.41
CA ALA A 599 -2.81 13.64 23.64
C ALA A 599 -3.92 14.08 24.62
N LYS A 600 -4.85 14.93 24.17
CA LYS A 600 -5.99 15.43 24.97
C LYS A 600 -6.98 14.34 25.40
N VAL A 601 -7.17 13.28 24.62
CA VAL A 601 -7.97 12.11 25.05
C VAL A 601 -7.31 11.43 26.25
N PHE A 602 -5.98 11.27 26.22
CA PHE A 602 -5.25 10.61 27.29
C PHE A 602 -4.97 11.51 28.50
N GLU A 603 -4.92 12.84 28.33
CA GLU A 603 -5.09 13.76 29.46
C GLU A 603 -6.44 13.51 30.16
N GLY A 604 -7.47 13.05 29.46
CA GLY A 604 -8.78 12.68 30.00
C GLY A 604 -8.79 11.54 31.02
N ILE A 605 -7.71 10.75 31.17
CA ILE A 605 -7.76 9.49 31.94
C ILE A 605 -6.75 9.39 33.09
N ASP A 606 -7.21 8.85 34.23
CA ASP A 606 -6.32 8.62 35.37
C ASP A 606 -5.40 7.38 35.20
N PHE A 607 -5.73 6.53 34.23
CA PHE A 607 -5.32 5.13 34.10
C PHE A 607 -4.52 4.81 32.83
N GLY A 608 -4.06 5.83 32.11
CA GLY A 608 -3.16 5.67 30.97
C GLY A 608 -2.33 6.92 30.69
N ALA A 609 -1.56 6.86 29.60
CA ALA A 609 -0.82 7.95 28.96
C ALA A 609 -0.54 7.57 27.49
N VAL A 610 -0.35 8.53 26.59
CA VAL A 610 -0.02 8.29 25.16
C VAL A 610 1.22 9.04 24.72
N PHE A 611 2.11 8.36 24.00
CA PHE A 611 3.25 8.98 23.34
C PHE A 611 3.04 8.97 21.82
N GLU A 612 2.88 10.15 21.22
CA GLU A 612 2.68 10.33 19.78
C GLU A 612 3.98 10.04 19.01
N LEU A 613 3.95 9.04 18.12
CA LEU A 613 5.07 8.73 17.22
C LEU A 613 5.07 9.74 16.06
N ASP A 614 3.91 10.01 15.47
CA ASP A 614 3.66 11.03 14.45
C ASP A 614 2.16 11.40 14.45
N GLU A 615 1.69 12.09 13.41
CA GLU A 615 0.30 12.58 13.27
C GLU A 615 -0.78 11.47 13.17
N ARG A 616 -0.41 10.18 13.14
CA ARG A 616 -1.34 9.05 13.05
C ARG A 616 -1.02 7.89 13.97
N TYR A 617 0.23 7.67 14.33
CA TYR A 617 0.63 6.53 15.16
C TYR A 617 1.09 6.98 16.54
N ALA A 618 0.70 6.22 17.57
CA ALA A 618 1.13 6.49 18.93
C ALA A 618 1.30 5.21 19.74
N VAL A 619 2.07 5.29 20.83
CA VAL A 619 2.18 4.24 21.84
C VAL A 619 1.30 4.60 23.03
N ALA A 620 0.24 3.83 23.22
CA ALA A 620 -0.70 3.98 24.32
C ALA A 620 -0.33 3.05 25.48
N PHE A 621 -0.08 3.64 26.65
CA PHE A 621 0.08 2.90 27.90
C PHE A 621 -1.24 2.92 28.65
N VAL A 622 -1.90 1.77 28.83
CA VAL A 622 -3.24 1.71 29.45
C VAL A 622 -3.33 0.56 30.45
N ASP A 623 -4.00 0.81 31.57
CA ASP A 623 -4.31 -0.16 32.61
C ASP A 623 -4.94 -1.43 32.01
N ASN A 624 -4.30 -2.58 32.21
CA ASN A 624 -4.72 -3.86 31.64
C ASN A 624 -6.14 -4.30 32.08
N SER A 625 -6.68 -3.70 33.15
CA SER A 625 -8.07 -3.93 33.59
C SER A 625 -9.12 -3.02 32.94
N LYS A 626 -8.70 -1.98 32.21
CA LYS A 626 -9.56 -0.97 31.57
C LYS A 626 -9.36 -0.84 30.05
N SER A 627 -8.26 -1.36 29.51
CA SER A 627 -7.84 -1.15 28.11
C SER A 627 -8.90 -1.46 27.06
N TYR A 628 -9.49 -2.66 27.09
CA TYR A 628 -10.52 -3.09 26.14
C TYR A 628 -11.73 -2.13 26.12
N ASP A 629 -12.28 -1.84 27.30
CA ASP A 629 -13.41 -0.94 27.52
C ASP A 629 -13.13 0.50 27.05
N PHE A 630 -11.90 0.98 27.30
CA PHE A 630 -11.46 2.32 26.93
C PHE A 630 -11.27 2.46 25.43
N PHE A 631 -10.49 1.58 24.80
CA PHE A 631 -10.17 1.64 23.38
C PHE A 631 -11.43 1.56 22.51
N ILE A 632 -12.36 0.63 22.78
CA ILE A 632 -13.61 0.48 22.03
C ILE A 632 -14.55 1.69 22.18
N SER A 633 -14.41 2.49 23.24
CA SER A 633 -15.21 3.70 23.47
C SER A 633 -14.55 5.02 23.06
N THR A 634 -13.35 4.98 22.45
CA THR A 634 -12.57 6.17 22.09
C THR A 634 -12.66 6.46 20.59
N THR A 635 -13.34 7.55 20.21
CA THR A 635 -13.61 7.94 18.81
C THR A 635 -12.41 8.45 18.01
N GLU A 636 -11.32 8.76 18.70
CA GLU A 636 -10.06 9.24 18.16
C GLU A 636 -9.09 8.10 17.84
N ILE A 637 -9.36 6.87 18.31
CA ILE A 637 -8.55 5.68 18.04
C ILE A 637 -9.17 4.90 16.89
N VAL A 638 -8.44 4.77 15.79
CA VAL A 638 -8.87 4.11 14.55
C VAL A 638 -8.59 2.61 14.60
N TYR A 639 -7.47 2.20 15.19
CA TYR A 639 -7.06 0.79 15.33
C TYR A 639 -6.11 0.58 16.52
N ILE A 640 -6.09 -0.63 17.08
CA ILE A 640 -5.21 -1.01 18.19
C ILE A 640 -4.48 -2.32 17.84
N GLU A 641 -3.15 -2.25 17.77
CA GLU A 641 -2.31 -3.45 17.72
C GLU A 641 -2.05 -3.96 19.15
N GLU A 642 -2.48 -5.19 19.44
CA GLU A 642 -2.07 -5.89 20.66
C GLU A 642 -0.53 -5.96 20.75
N PRO A 643 0.06 -5.89 21.97
CA PRO A 643 1.48 -6.11 22.15
C PRO A 643 1.90 -7.46 21.54
N SER A 644 2.91 -7.44 20.68
CA SER A 644 3.44 -8.63 20.01
C SER A 644 4.83 -8.97 20.53
N ILE A 645 5.09 -10.26 20.80
CA ILE A 645 6.37 -10.71 21.37
C ILE A 645 7.40 -10.92 20.26
N PHE A 646 8.48 -10.15 20.33
CA PHE A 646 9.64 -10.25 19.45
C PHE A 646 10.76 -11.06 20.12
N THR A 647 11.48 -11.84 19.31
CA THR A 647 12.62 -12.69 19.71
C THR A 647 13.82 -12.41 18.81
N LEU A 648 15.05 -12.71 19.28
CA LEU A 648 16.26 -12.55 18.47
C LEU A 648 16.28 -13.54 17.29
N SER A 649 16.61 -13.07 16.09
CA SER A 649 16.62 -13.89 14.86
C SER A 649 17.87 -14.78 14.71
N GLN A 650 18.33 -15.42 15.79
CA GLN A 650 19.53 -16.29 15.84
C GLN A 650 19.20 -17.80 15.91
N LEU A 651 20.11 -18.64 15.41
CA LEU A 651 20.26 -20.07 15.68
C LEU A 651 21.64 -20.41 16.29
N SER A 652 21.76 -21.59 16.88
CA SER A 652 23.01 -22.10 17.48
C SER A 652 24.12 -22.36 16.43
N PRO A 653 25.42 -22.23 16.79
CA PRO A 653 26.53 -22.35 15.82
C PRO A 653 26.91 -23.80 15.46
N ILE A 654 27.25 -24.06 14.19
CA ILE A 654 27.82 -25.31 13.65
C ILE A 654 28.78 -25.01 12.46
N ASP A 655 30.07 -24.78 12.73
CA ASP A 655 31.21 -24.64 11.79
C ASP A 655 31.37 -23.36 10.91
N VAL A 656 32.51 -22.68 11.09
CA VAL A 656 32.84 -21.29 10.74
C VAL A 656 32.79 -20.93 9.24
N ALA A 657 32.35 -19.71 8.92
CA ALA A 657 32.44 -19.07 7.60
C ALA A 657 33.08 -17.66 7.67
N ASN A 658 33.53 -17.11 6.53
CA ASN A 658 34.33 -15.88 6.46
C ASN A 658 33.71 -14.79 5.56
N ILE A 659 33.80 -13.51 5.96
CA ILE A 659 33.13 -12.34 5.33
C ILE A 659 34.00 -11.69 4.23
N SER A 660 35.12 -12.30 3.86
CA SER A 660 36.19 -11.71 3.05
C SER A 660 35.84 -11.30 1.61
N SER A 661 34.59 -11.43 1.15
CA SER A 661 34.15 -10.98 -0.18
C SER A 661 34.06 -9.45 -0.31
N PHE A 662 33.62 -8.74 0.74
CA PHE A 662 33.31 -7.30 0.68
C PHE A 662 34.51 -6.39 0.38
N HIS A 663 35.72 -6.77 0.80
CA HIS A 663 36.91 -5.90 0.75
C HIS A 663 37.87 -6.20 -0.43
N ASN A 664 37.53 -7.16 -1.30
CA ASN A 664 38.41 -7.68 -2.36
C ASN A 664 38.14 -7.08 -3.77
N ASN A 665 37.57 -5.87 -3.86
CA ASN A 665 37.31 -5.19 -5.13
C ASN A 665 38.28 -4.01 -5.37
N PRO A 666 39.27 -4.11 -6.27
CA PRO A 666 40.28 -3.07 -6.49
C PRO A 666 39.74 -1.80 -7.17
N ASN A 667 38.49 -1.80 -7.67
CA ASN A 667 37.91 -0.67 -8.40
C ASN A 667 37.01 0.24 -7.55
N PHE A 668 36.63 -0.16 -6.34
CA PHE A 668 35.71 0.60 -5.48
C PHE A 668 36.04 0.42 -4.00
N THR A 669 36.64 1.44 -3.38
CA THR A 669 36.82 1.52 -1.92
C THR A 669 35.59 2.18 -1.28
N LEU A 670 34.61 1.33 -0.94
CA LEU A 670 33.41 1.69 -0.18
C LEU A 670 33.42 0.90 1.14
N ARG A 671 33.21 1.59 2.27
CA ARG A 671 33.39 1.04 3.61
C ARG A 671 32.35 1.55 4.63
N GLY A 672 31.30 2.24 4.17
CA GLY A 672 30.25 2.86 5.00
C GLY A 672 30.58 4.28 5.48
N GLN A 673 31.59 4.95 4.90
CA GLN A 673 32.08 6.22 5.41
C GLN A 673 30.98 7.30 5.39
N GLY A 674 30.74 7.95 6.53
CA GLY A 674 29.74 9.01 6.66
C GLY A 674 28.28 8.53 6.74
N VAL A 675 28.05 7.21 6.79
CA VAL A 675 26.73 6.60 6.99
C VAL A 675 26.58 6.14 8.44
N ILE A 676 25.39 6.31 9.01
CA ILE A 676 25.03 5.79 10.33
C ILE A 676 24.36 4.42 10.17
N VAL A 677 24.74 3.48 11.03
CA VAL A 677 24.01 2.23 11.26
C VAL A 677 23.29 2.34 12.60
N GLY A 678 21.95 2.32 12.53
CA GLY A 678 21.07 2.22 13.69
C GLY A 678 20.76 0.76 13.99
N ILE A 679 21.01 0.28 15.21
CA ILE A 679 20.77 -1.11 15.62
C ILE A 679 19.81 -1.13 16.81
N ILE A 680 18.76 -1.95 16.74
CA ILE A 680 17.77 -2.15 17.81
C ILE A 680 17.85 -3.60 18.32
N ASP A 681 18.50 -3.82 19.46
CA ASP A 681 18.92 -5.17 19.91
C ASP A 681 19.17 -5.21 21.44
N THR A 682 20.01 -6.15 21.90
CA THR A 682 20.46 -6.31 23.30
C THR A 682 21.41 -5.21 23.79
N GLY A 683 21.86 -4.30 22.90
CA GLY A 683 22.79 -3.22 23.18
C GLY A 683 24.12 -3.36 22.44
N ILE A 684 25.20 -2.86 23.03
CA ILE A 684 26.58 -3.02 22.52
C ILE A 684 27.59 -3.05 23.67
N ASP A 685 28.67 -3.83 23.55
CA ASP A 685 29.92 -3.61 24.28
C ASP A 685 30.65 -2.39 23.69
N TYR A 686 30.33 -1.20 24.21
CA TYR A 686 30.96 0.06 23.78
C TYR A 686 32.43 0.18 24.18
N LEU A 687 32.95 -0.75 24.99
CA LEU A 687 34.32 -0.79 25.47
C LEU A 687 35.21 -1.72 24.63
N ASN A 688 34.67 -2.26 23.54
CA ASN A 688 35.38 -3.11 22.59
C ASN A 688 36.26 -2.28 21.64
N ASP A 689 37.51 -2.68 21.49
CA ASP A 689 38.51 -1.98 20.67
C ASP A 689 38.13 -1.85 19.17
N GLU A 690 37.20 -2.68 18.67
CA GLU A 690 36.66 -2.54 17.32
C GLU A 690 35.76 -1.29 17.18
N PHE A 691 34.99 -0.91 18.21
CA PHE A 691 34.07 0.25 18.19
C PHE A 691 34.72 1.57 18.64
N ILE A 692 36.03 1.55 18.85
CA ILE A 692 36.87 2.71 19.18
C ILE A 692 37.69 3.09 17.94
N TYR A 693 38.06 4.36 17.76
CA TYR A 693 38.95 4.87 16.71
C TYR A 693 40.44 4.60 17.07
N GLU A 694 41.38 5.32 16.44
CA GLU A 694 42.82 5.26 16.74
C GLU A 694 43.27 6.32 17.76
N ASP A 695 42.40 7.28 18.08
CA ASP A 695 42.61 8.37 19.04
C ASP A 695 41.90 8.11 20.40
N ASP A 696 41.56 6.84 20.66
CA ASP A 696 40.76 6.36 21.80
C ASP A 696 39.34 6.95 21.93
N THR A 697 38.79 7.58 20.89
CA THR A 697 37.37 8.03 20.87
C THR A 697 36.43 6.98 20.28
N THR A 698 35.15 6.97 20.65
CA THR A 698 34.17 5.98 20.18
C THR A 698 33.58 6.30 18.79
N ARG A 699 33.33 5.24 18.01
CA ARG A 699 32.56 5.27 16.75
C ARG A 699 31.04 5.31 16.99
N ILE A 700 30.60 5.05 18.22
CA ILE A 700 29.20 5.15 18.62
C ILE A 700 28.86 6.63 18.83
N ILE A 701 27.69 7.07 18.38
CA ILE A 701 27.23 8.46 18.49
C ILE A 701 26.38 8.62 19.75
N ASN A 702 25.39 7.74 19.93
CA ASN A 702 24.56 7.67 21.14
C ASN A 702 24.13 6.21 21.41
N ILE A 703 23.97 5.86 22.69
CA ILE A 703 23.34 4.62 23.16
C ILE A 703 22.08 4.99 23.95
N TRP A 704 20.91 4.57 23.51
CA TRP A 704 19.69 4.65 24.32
C TRP A 704 19.41 3.29 24.95
N ASP A 705 19.43 3.23 26.28
CA ASP A 705 19.10 2.02 27.04
C ASP A 705 17.68 2.17 27.63
N GLN A 706 16.71 1.46 27.02
CA GLN A 706 15.33 1.43 27.48
C GLN A 706 15.16 0.66 28.80
N SER A 707 16.15 -0.14 29.22
CA SER A 707 16.08 -0.94 30.45
C SER A 707 16.48 -0.18 31.72
N ILE A 708 16.93 1.07 31.59
CA ILE A 708 17.42 1.91 32.69
C ILE A 708 16.50 3.13 32.83
N GLU A 709 15.86 3.31 33.99
CA GLU A 709 15.10 4.54 34.30
C GLU A 709 16.00 5.79 34.17
N GLY A 710 15.53 6.76 33.39
CA GLY A 710 16.22 8.02 33.14
C GLY A 710 15.56 9.20 33.85
N GLU A 711 16.38 10.10 34.38
CA GLU A 711 15.94 11.32 35.07
C GLU A 711 16.13 12.56 34.19
N GLY A 712 15.16 13.48 34.25
CA GLY A 712 15.25 14.80 33.61
C GLY A 712 15.50 14.74 32.10
N SER A 713 16.35 15.66 31.62
CA SER A 713 16.66 15.86 30.19
C SER A 713 17.49 14.75 29.54
N ALA A 714 17.79 13.66 30.27
CA ALA A 714 18.49 12.48 29.73
C ALA A 714 17.55 11.29 29.45
N SER A 715 16.24 11.49 29.61
CA SER A 715 15.21 10.52 29.22
C SER A 715 14.72 10.81 27.79
N VAL A 716 14.69 9.78 26.94
CA VAL A 716 14.20 9.89 25.55
C VAL A 716 12.71 9.62 25.57
N PHE A 717 11.87 10.51 25.06
CA PHE A 717 10.40 10.34 25.11
C PHE A 717 9.85 10.15 26.54
N GLY A 718 10.59 10.58 27.57
CA GLY A 718 10.26 10.34 28.98
C GLY A 718 10.55 8.93 29.48
N VAL A 719 11.31 8.12 28.74
CA VAL A 719 11.63 6.70 29.05
C VAL A 719 13.08 6.31 28.71
N GLY A 720 13.64 5.38 29.48
CA GLY A 720 15.04 4.94 29.31
C GLY A 720 16.07 6.05 29.63
N LYS A 721 17.35 5.76 29.43
CA LYS A 721 18.46 6.74 29.56
C LYS A 721 19.32 6.76 28.29
N GLU A 722 19.51 7.94 27.71
CA GLU A 722 20.45 8.19 26.61
C GLU A 722 21.87 8.44 27.16
N TYR A 723 22.88 7.84 26.53
CA TYR A 723 24.29 8.12 26.75
C TYR A 723 24.91 8.67 25.46
N THR A 724 25.55 9.83 25.58
CA THR A 724 26.23 10.56 24.50
C THR A 724 27.61 10.00 24.18
N ARG A 725 28.14 10.31 22.99
CA ARG A 725 29.55 10.06 22.60
C ARG A 725 30.53 10.61 23.65
N GLU A 726 30.21 11.74 24.27
CA GLU A 726 31.00 12.38 25.31
C GLU A 726 31.05 11.54 26.59
N GLU A 727 29.89 11.08 27.10
CA GLU A 727 29.81 10.16 28.25
C GLU A 727 30.51 8.81 27.96
N ILE A 728 30.40 8.29 26.73
CA ILE A 728 31.06 7.05 26.31
C ILE A 728 32.59 7.23 26.24
N ASN A 729 33.06 8.36 25.72
CA ASN A 729 34.49 8.71 25.71
C ASN A 729 35.06 8.92 27.13
N GLU A 730 34.26 9.43 28.07
CA GLU A 730 34.64 9.50 29.48
C GLU A 730 34.71 8.10 30.11
N ALA A 731 33.71 7.24 29.87
CA ALA A 731 33.71 5.86 30.34
C ALA A 731 34.94 5.07 29.83
N ILE A 732 35.30 5.20 28.54
CA ILE A 732 36.52 4.59 27.96
C ILE A 732 37.78 5.05 28.72
N LYS A 733 37.90 6.35 29.01
CA LYS A 733 39.02 6.90 29.80
C LYS A 733 39.03 6.40 31.24
N VAL A 734 37.86 6.19 31.86
CA VAL A 734 37.77 5.57 33.19
C VAL A 734 38.28 4.12 33.16
N LYS A 735 37.90 3.31 32.16
CA LYS A 735 38.46 1.95 31.94
C LYS A 735 39.98 1.98 31.77
N GLN A 736 40.51 2.87 30.93
CA GLN A 736 41.95 3.01 30.69
C GLN A 736 42.74 3.38 31.96
N ASN A 737 42.16 4.19 32.84
CA ASN A 737 42.77 4.57 34.12
C ASN A 737 42.53 3.53 35.25
N GLY A 738 41.95 2.36 34.94
CA GLY A 738 41.72 1.27 35.90
C GLY A 738 40.51 1.45 36.81
N GLY A 739 39.61 2.38 36.50
CA GLY A 739 38.31 2.55 37.17
C GLY A 739 37.21 1.71 36.52
N ASP A 740 36.01 1.71 37.12
CA ASP A 740 34.82 1.06 36.55
C ASP A 740 34.12 2.02 35.55
N PRO A 741 34.17 1.76 34.22
CA PRO A 741 33.55 2.61 33.20
C PRO A 741 32.02 2.70 33.35
N TYR A 742 31.41 1.67 33.94
CA TYR A 742 29.97 1.58 34.09
C TYR A 742 29.42 2.48 35.21
N THR A 743 30.29 3.18 35.94
CA THR A 743 29.89 4.30 36.80
C THR A 743 29.44 5.53 36.01
N VAL A 744 29.92 5.68 34.76
CA VAL A 744 29.53 6.75 33.83
C VAL A 744 28.44 6.25 32.88
N VAL A 745 28.75 5.25 32.05
CA VAL A 745 27.79 4.64 31.11
C VAL A 745 27.33 3.30 31.65
N ARG A 746 26.23 3.30 32.41
CA ARG A 746 25.67 2.10 33.08
C ARG A 746 25.12 1.04 32.11
N SER A 747 24.93 1.38 30.83
CA SER A 747 24.46 0.42 29.82
C SER A 747 25.44 -0.73 29.65
N ARG A 748 24.90 -1.94 29.47
CA ARG A 748 25.65 -3.18 29.23
C ARG A 748 24.85 -4.05 28.28
N ASP A 749 25.50 -4.58 27.26
CA ASP A 749 25.02 -5.77 26.55
C ASP A 749 25.44 -7.01 27.34
N THR A 750 24.49 -7.65 28.00
CA THR A 750 24.72 -8.88 28.79
C THR A 750 24.39 -10.16 28.03
N ASN A 751 24.00 -10.05 26.76
CA ASN A 751 23.64 -11.19 25.91
C ASN A 751 24.63 -11.38 24.75
N GLY A 752 25.01 -10.28 24.09
CA GLY A 752 26.01 -10.24 23.02
C GLY A 752 25.48 -10.26 21.61
N HIS A 753 24.17 -10.44 21.39
CA HIS A 753 23.59 -10.42 20.05
C HIS A 753 23.75 -9.07 19.36
N GLY A 754 23.44 -7.95 20.03
CA GLY A 754 23.64 -6.60 19.48
C GLY A 754 25.11 -6.25 19.22
N THR A 755 26.01 -6.68 20.11
CA THR A 755 27.47 -6.59 19.90
C THR A 755 27.92 -7.40 18.67
N ALA A 756 27.39 -8.62 18.52
CA ALA A 756 27.64 -9.49 17.37
C ALA A 756 27.07 -8.92 16.06
N MET A 757 25.89 -8.29 16.08
CA MET A 757 25.32 -7.58 14.93
C MET A 757 26.21 -6.39 14.53
N ALA A 758 26.58 -5.54 15.48
CA ALA A 758 27.45 -4.38 15.23
C ALA A 758 28.82 -4.80 14.67
N GLY A 759 29.37 -5.93 15.11
CA GLY A 759 30.59 -6.52 14.57
C GLY A 759 30.46 -6.95 13.10
N ILE A 760 29.36 -7.63 12.73
CA ILE A 760 29.10 -8.01 11.33
C ILE A 760 28.93 -6.78 10.45
N VAL A 761 28.12 -5.80 10.91
CA VAL A 761 27.88 -4.62 10.09
C VAL A 761 29.17 -3.82 9.91
N GLY A 762 29.97 -3.60 10.96
CA GLY A 762 31.06 -2.64 10.87
C GLY A 762 32.17 -2.74 11.89
N ALA A 763 32.62 -3.95 12.29
CA ALA A 763 33.92 -4.10 12.94
C ALA A 763 35.03 -3.44 12.09
N ARG A 764 35.93 -2.68 12.72
CA ARG A 764 36.96 -1.88 12.05
C ARG A 764 38.00 -2.77 11.36
N GLY A 765 38.30 -3.92 11.96
CA GLY A 765 39.39 -4.82 11.57
C GLY A 765 40.68 -4.60 12.36
N LYS A 766 40.61 -4.16 13.63
CA LYS A 766 41.78 -4.12 14.51
C LYS A 766 42.28 -5.55 14.79
N ASN A 767 41.35 -6.48 14.92
CA ASN A 767 41.55 -7.91 14.74
C ASN A 767 41.39 -8.27 13.24
N PRO A 768 42.44 -8.72 12.53
CA PRO A 768 42.35 -9.07 11.12
C PRO A 768 41.41 -10.25 10.80
N GLU A 769 40.96 -11.02 11.80
CA GLU A 769 39.97 -12.08 11.60
C GLU A 769 38.52 -11.57 11.53
N VAL A 770 38.23 -10.34 11.96
CA VAL A 770 36.87 -9.79 12.02
C VAL A 770 36.83 -8.38 11.46
N VAL A 771 36.45 -8.28 10.18
CA VAL A 771 36.23 -7.01 9.48
C VAL A 771 34.77 -6.97 9.03
N GLY A 772 34.04 -5.93 9.42
CA GLY A 772 32.62 -5.80 9.08
C GLY A 772 32.39 -5.51 7.59
N ALA A 773 31.14 -5.60 7.14
CA ALA A 773 30.78 -5.25 5.76
C ALA A 773 30.91 -3.73 5.47
N ALA A 774 30.78 -2.88 6.48
CA ALA A 774 30.93 -1.42 6.46
C ALA A 774 31.79 -0.92 7.66
N PRO A 775 33.12 -1.16 7.65
CA PRO A 775 34.00 -0.89 8.80
C PRO A 775 34.14 0.58 9.22
N ASP A 776 33.85 1.52 8.31
CA ASP A 776 34.11 2.95 8.48
C ASP A 776 32.81 3.73 8.79
N SER A 777 31.70 3.02 9.07
CA SER A 777 30.44 3.60 9.54
C SER A 777 30.45 3.99 11.03
N GLU A 778 29.52 4.85 11.41
CA GLU A 778 29.23 5.21 12.82
C GLU A 778 27.93 4.56 13.31
N PHE A 779 27.76 4.40 14.62
CA PHE A 779 26.64 3.66 15.21
C PHE A 779 25.69 4.52 16.04
N LEU A 780 24.38 4.28 15.90
CA LEU A 780 23.37 4.62 16.90
C LEU A 780 22.79 3.31 17.46
N ILE A 781 22.77 3.15 18.78
CA ILE A 781 22.36 1.90 19.42
C ILE A 781 21.11 2.12 20.26
N VAL A 782 20.10 1.28 20.07
CA VAL A 782 18.95 1.13 20.96
C VAL A 782 19.05 -0.24 21.62
N LYS A 783 19.24 -0.24 22.94
CA LYS A 783 19.08 -1.44 23.76
C LYS A 783 17.62 -1.51 24.20
N MET A 784 16.91 -2.53 23.74
CA MET A 784 15.50 -2.71 24.09
C MET A 784 15.28 -3.17 25.53
N ARG A 785 14.16 -2.76 26.11
CA ARG A 785 13.66 -3.26 27.40
C ARG A 785 12.98 -4.62 27.20
N GLY A 786 13.23 -5.57 28.10
CA GLY A 786 12.58 -6.88 28.08
C GLY A 786 11.05 -6.80 28.25
N ALA A 787 10.34 -7.72 27.61
CA ALA A 787 8.88 -7.79 27.65
C ALA A 787 8.33 -7.87 29.09
N LYS A 788 7.23 -7.15 29.35
CA LYS A 788 6.52 -7.20 30.64
C LYS A 788 6.02 -8.63 30.94
N LYS A 789 6.14 -9.08 32.20
CA LYS A 789 5.69 -10.41 32.65
C LYS A 789 4.18 -10.61 32.47
N SER A 790 3.41 -9.53 32.63
CA SER A 790 1.98 -9.46 32.31
C SER A 790 1.69 -9.82 30.84
N ILE A 791 2.44 -9.24 29.90
CA ILE A 791 2.30 -9.47 28.46
C ILE A 791 2.73 -10.90 28.10
N LEU A 792 3.89 -11.37 28.59
CA LEU A 792 4.35 -12.74 28.34
C LEU A 792 3.30 -13.79 28.77
N LYS A 793 2.72 -13.62 29.96
CA LYS A 793 1.65 -14.46 30.48
C LYS A 793 0.37 -14.42 29.64
N GLU A 794 0.00 -13.25 29.13
CA GLU A 794 -1.19 -13.04 28.29
C GLU A 794 -1.02 -13.64 26.87
N GLU A 795 0.21 -13.67 26.35
CA GLU A 795 0.57 -14.38 25.12
C GLU A 795 0.82 -15.90 25.33
N GLY A 796 0.63 -16.40 26.55
CA GLY A 796 0.79 -17.82 26.90
C GLY A 796 2.24 -18.29 27.01
N VAL A 797 3.21 -17.37 26.98
CA VAL A 797 4.63 -17.65 27.19
C VAL A 797 4.88 -17.85 28.69
N GLY A 798 5.73 -18.82 29.04
CA GLY A 798 6.17 -19.02 30.43
C GLY A 798 7.21 -17.99 30.86
N GLU A 799 7.66 -18.05 32.12
CA GLU A 799 8.94 -17.44 32.46
C GLU A 799 10.05 -18.24 31.75
N LEU A 800 10.75 -17.59 30.83
CA LEU A 800 11.86 -18.14 30.05
C LEU A 800 13.09 -17.26 30.25
N GLU A 801 14.28 -17.85 30.20
CA GLU A 801 15.56 -17.13 30.31
C GLU A 801 16.05 -16.56 28.97
N ILE A 802 15.21 -16.59 27.92
CA ILE A 802 15.53 -16.01 26.60
C ILE A 802 15.14 -14.53 26.50
N PRO A 803 15.91 -13.70 25.77
CA PRO A 803 15.51 -12.33 25.47
C PRO A 803 14.20 -12.28 24.68
N THR A 804 13.24 -11.53 25.19
CA THR A 804 11.93 -11.28 24.59
C THR A 804 11.59 -9.81 24.71
N TYR A 805 10.99 -9.24 23.66
CA TYR A 805 10.72 -7.82 23.49
C TYR A 805 9.28 -7.58 23.03
N CYS A 806 8.83 -6.32 22.99
CA CYS A 806 7.48 -5.95 22.57
C CYS A 806 7.50 -4.98 21.38
N SER A 807 6.42 -4.96 20.58
CA SER A 807 6.25 -4.07 19.42
C SER A 807 6.40 -2.57 19.78
N ALA A 808 5.88 -2.14 20.93
CA ALA A 808 5.98 -0.76 21.42
C ALA A 808 7.45 -0.32 21.67
N GLU A 809 8.21 -1.09 22.43
CA GLU A 809 9.65 -0.91 22.64
C GLU A 809 10.43 -0.81 21.31
N LEU A 810 10.08 -1.64 20.33
CA LEU A 810 10.70 -1.67 19.00
C LEU A 810 10.37 -0.43 18.16
N VAL A 811 9.09 -0.02 18.05
CA VAL A 811 8.67 1.14 17.24
C VAL A 811 9.20 2.47 17.81
N LEU A 812 9.30 2.59 19.13
CA LEU A 812 9.97 3.71 19.79
C LEU A 812 11.47 3.75 19.45
N GLY A 813 12.12 2.59 19.40
CA GLY A 813 13.50 2.45 18.92
C GLY A 813 13.68 2.98 17.50
N ILE A 814 12.78 2.59 16.59
CA ILE A 814 12.78 3.06 15.19
C ILE A 814 12.59 4.60 15.15
N LYS A 815 11.64 5.15 15.92
CA LYS A 815 11.39 6.60 16.00
C LYS A 815 12.62 7.38 16.51
N TYR A 816 13.31 6.87 17.52
CA TYR A 816 14.53 7.48 18.05
C TYR A 816 15.66 7.52 17.00
N LEU A 817 15.95 6.38 16.34
CA LEU A 817 16.97 6.31 15.29
C LEU A 817 16.68 7.26 14.12
N TYR A 818 15.42 7.29 13.68
CA TYR A 818 14.93 8.20 12.65
C TYR A 818 15.15 9.68 13.04
N ASN A 819 14.74 10.07 14.25
CA ASN A 819 14.91 11.43 14.76
C ASN A 819 16.39 11.82 14.84
N LYS A 820 17.24 10.96 15.40
CA LYS A 820 18.69 11.20 15.57
C LYS A 820 19.42 11.33 14.23
N ALA A 821 19.11 10.50 13.24
CA ALA A 821 19.72 10.66 11.91
C ALA A 821 19.33 11.98 11.22
N ARG A 822 18.10 12.47 11.43
CA ARG A 822 17.66 13.79 10.94
C ARG A 822 18.31 14.95 11.70
N GLU A 823 18.50 14.83 13.01
CA GLU A 823 19.27 15.78 13.84
C GLU A 823 20.71 15.91 13.30
N LEU A 824 21.36 14.76 13.06
CA LEU A 824 22.75 14.65 12.59
C LEU A 824 22.93 14.90 11.08
N ARG A 825 21.84 14.94 10.30
CA ARG A 825 21.80 15.11 8.84
C ARG A 825 22.66 14.10 8.06
N LYS A 826 22.73 12.85 8.52
CA LYS A 826 23.47 11.75 7.87
C LYS A 826 22.54 10.66 7.35
N PRO A 827 22.92 9.91 6.29
CA PRO A 827 22.20 8.72 5.87
C PRO A 827 22.17 7.66 6.98
N LEU A 828 21.10 6.86 7.01
CA LEU A 828 20.82 5.87 8.05
C LEU A 828 20.43 4.51 7.46
N VAL A 829 21.08 3.45 7.92
CA VAL A 829 20.57 2.07 7.81
C VAL A 829 20.04 1.64 9.17
N ILE A 830 18.75 1.32 9.28
CA ILE A 830 18.17 0.68 10.47
C ILE A 830 18.23 -0.83 10.27
N LEU A 831 18.94 -1.53 11.16
CA LEU A 831 18.95 -2.98 11.26
C LEU A 831 17.92 -3.42 12.32
N LEU A 832 17.01 -4.31 11.90
CA LEU A 832 16.02 -4.99 12.75
C LEU A 832 16.39 -6.49 12.81
N PRO A 833 17.13 -6.94 13.83
CA PRO A 833 17.60 -8.32 13.97
C PRO A 833 16.69 -9.15 14.91
N VAL A 834 15.42 -8.76 14.99
CA VAL A 834 14.39 -9.29 15.91
C VAL A 834 13.06 -9.48 15.18
N GLU A 835 12.29 -10.51 15.56
CA GLU A 835 11.16 -10.96 14.76
C GLU A 835 9.98 -11.55 15.57
N THR A 836 8.79 -11.55 14.98
CA THR A 836 7.58 -12.19 15.54
C THR A 836 6.76 -12.97 14.51
N ASN A 837 6.00 -13.98 14.95
CA ASN A 837 5.01 -14.69 14.13
C ASN A 837 3.57 -14.18 14.33
N LYS A 838 3.35 -13.23 15.24
CA LYS A 838 2.04 -12.63 15.47
C LYS A 838 1.74 -11.59 14.39
N GLY A 839 0.50 -11.54 13.91
CA GLY A 839 0.08 -10.72 12.78
C GLY A 839 -0.32 -11.57 11.57
N ALA A 840 -0.58 -10.90 10.45
CA ALA A 840 -1.23 -11.48 9.27
C ALA A 840 -0.25 -11.97 8.18
N HIS A 841 1.03 -11.58 8.26
CA HIS A 841 2.09 -11.92 7.29
C HIS A 841 1.83 -11.43 5.86
N ASP A 842 1.28 -10.22 5.73
CA ASP A 842 0.97 -9.51 4.48
C ASP A 842 1.53 -8.08 4.37
N GLY A 843 2.18 -7.56 5.42
CA GLY A 843 2.66 -6.18 5.51
C GLY A 843 1.66 -5.18 6.14
N SER A 844 0.50 -5.62 6.63
CA SER A 844 -0.58 -4.75 7.14
C SER A 844 -0.40 -4.21 8.58
N SER A 845 0.49 -4.82 9.39
CA SER A 845 0.65 -4.44 10.81
C SER A 845 1.06 -2.97 10.96
N ILE A 846 0.77 -2.34 12.11
CA ILE A 846 1.11 -0.92 12.31
C ILE A 846 2.62 -0.73 12.15
N ILE A 847 3.40 -1.65 12.73
CA ILE A 847 4.87 -1.57 12.68
C ILE A 847 5.41 -1.70 11.25
N GLU A 848 4.80 -2.53 10.40
CA GLU A 848 5.16 -2.67 8.99
C GLU A 848 4.76 -1.43 8.16
N ARG A 849 3.53 -0.92 8.35
CA ARG A 849 3.08 0.34 7.72
C ARG A 849 3.95 1.53 8.10
N TYR A 850 4.33 1.64 9.37
CA TYR A 850 5.24 2.68 9.87
C TYR A 850 6.66 2.55 9.29
N ILE A 851 7.19 1.32 9.19
CA ILE A 851 8.46 1.05 8.49
C ILE A 851 8.38 1.44 7.01
N ASP A 852 7.26 1.19 6.35
CA ASP A 852 7.04 1.53 4.94
C ASP A 852 6.88 3.04 4.69
N GLU A 853 6.31 3.80 5.62
CA GLU A 853 6.30 5.27 5.57
C GLU A 853 7.71 5.87 5.74
N ILE A 854 8.45 5.52 6.79
CA ILE A 854 9.80 6.07 6.98
C ILE A 854 10.77 5.61 5.88
N SER A 855 10.54 4.44 5.28
CA SER A 855 11.33 3.92 4.16
C SER A 855 11.23 4.74 2.87
N LYS A 856 10.26 5.65 2.77
CA LYS A 856 10.17 6.63 1.65
C LYS A 856 11.15 7.80 1.81
N VAL A 857 11.77 7.95 2.98
CA VAL A 857 12.64 9.10 3.28
C VAL A 857 14.02 8.92 2.65
N ARG A 858 14.43 9.93 1.88
CA ARG A 858 15.75 10.04 1.25
C ARG A 858 16.87 9.79 2.26
N GLY A 859 17.75 8.85 1.93
CA GLY A 859 18.90 8.46 2.74
C GLY A 859 18.60 7.52 3.89
N LEU A 860 17.38 7.00 4.01
CA LEU A 860 17.01 5.95 4.95
C LEU A 860 16.89 4.59 4.26
N ALA A 861 17.40 3.55 4.91
CA ALA A 861 17.14 2.14 4.59
C ALA A 861 16.69 1.41 5.87
N VAL A 862 15.76 0.46 5.76
CA VAL A 862 15.43 -0.49 6.85
C VAL A 862 15.69 -1.92 6.35
N VAL A 863 16.37 -2.72 7.17
CA VAL A 863 16.85 -4.07 6.83
C VAL A 863 16.47 -5.05 7.93
N THR A 864 15.93 -6.22 7.55
CA THR A 864 15.47 -7.25 8.49
C THR A 864 15.79 -8.66 7.99
N GLY A 865 15.84 -9.62 8.92
CA GLY A 865 15.87 -11.04 8.59
C GLY A 865 14.54 -11.53 8.02
N ALA A 866 14.56 -12.65 7.28
CA ALA A 866 13.37 -13.31 6.74
C ALA A 866 12.70 -14.32 7.70
N GLY A 867 13.18 -14.46 8.94
CA GLY A 867 12.72 -15.50 9.85
C GLY A 867 13.65 -16.70 9.98
N ASN A 868 13.65 -17.35 11.14
CA ASN A 868 14.30 -18.64 11.39
C ASN A 868 13.31 -19.83 11.43
N GLU A 869 12.12 -19.67 10.86
CA GLU A 869 10.98 -20.57 11.03
C GLU A 869 10.70 -21.48 9.82
N GLY A 870 11.61 -21.52 8.85
CA GLY A 870 11.46 -22.25 7.58
C GLY A 870 11.17 -23.75 7.70
N ALA A 871 11.69 -24.37 8.77
CA ALA A 871 11.47 -25.76 9.16
C ALA A 871 10.87 -25.89 10.58
N GLY A 872 10.30 -24.81 11.12
CA GLY A 872 9.84 -24.75 12.50
C GLY A 872 8.57 -25.57 12.81
N ASP A 873 7.87 -26.10 11.80
CA ASP A 873 6.57 -26.80 11.91
C ASP A 873 5.49 -26.01 12.68
N ILE A 874 5.59 -24.67 12.69
CA ILE A 874 4.70 -23.74 13.40
C ILE A 874 3.69 -22.99 12.51
N HIS A 875 3.72 -23.22 11.20
CA HIS A 875 2.73 -22.68 10.27
C HIS A 875 1.95 -23.83 9.61
N ALA A 876 0.62 -23.68 9.49
CA ALA A 876 -0.25 -24.59 8.75
C ALA A 876 -1.23 -23.78 7.89
N SER A 877 -1.33 -24.11 6.59
CA SER A 877 -2.20 -23.42 5.64
C SER A 877 -3.00 -24.44 4.83
N GLY A 878 -4.24 -24.11 4.46
CA GLY A 878 -5.06 -24.97 3.63
C GLY A 878 -6.16 -24.22 2.89
N ARG A 879 -7.11 -25.00 2.33
CA ARG A 879 -8.27 -24.47 1.64
C ARG A 879 -9.52 -25.27 1.96
N ILE A 880 -10.56 -24.61 2.46
CA ILE A 880 -11.93 -25.12 2.50
C ILE A 880 -12.50 -24.91 1.10
N ALA A 881 -12.96 -25.94 0.39
CA ALA A 881 -13.31 -25.79 -1.03
C ALA A 881 -14.71 -25.20 -1.28
N ARG A 882 -15.61 -25.24 -0.29
CA ARG A 882 -17.01 -24.77 -0.40
C ARG A 882 -17.70 -24.62 0.97
N THR A 883 -18.81 -23.88 0.98
CA THR A 883 -19.69 -23.75 2.15
C THR A 883 -20.22 -25.11 2.61
N GLY A 884 -20.23 -25.35 3.92
CA GLY A 884 -20.61 -26.62 4.54
C GLY A 884 -19.52 -27.70 4.55
N GLU A 885 -18.35 -27.43 3.99
CA GLU A 885 -17.17 -28.29 4.14
C GLU A 885 -16.46 -28.04 5.49
N GLN A 886 -15.75 -29.05 5.98
CA GLN A 886 -14.93 -28.98 7.19
C GLN A 886 -13.48 -29.35 6.85
N GLN A 887 -12.53 -28.54 7.31
CA GLN A 887 -11.09 -28.82 7.30
C GLN A 887 -10.59 -29.01 8.75
N VAL A 888 -9.40 -29.57 8.96
CA VAL A 888 -8.86 -29.82 10.30
C VAL A 888 -7.39 -29.42 10.38
N ILE A 889 -7.06 -28.57 11.36
CA ILE A 889 -5.68 -28.29 11.77
C ILE A 889 -5.35 -29.19 12.96
N GLU A 890 -4.41 -30.11 12.76
CA GLU A 890 -3.92 -31.02 13.79
C GLU A 890 -2.68 -30.43 14.48
N LEU A 891 -2.77 -30.20 15.79
CA LEU A 891 -1.69 -29.67 16.63
C LEU A 891 -1.22 -30.75 17.61
N LYS A 892 0.05 -31.15 17.53
CA LYS A 892 0.71 -31.89 18.60
C LYS A 892 1.16 -30.91 19.69
N VAL A 893 0.93 -31.27 20.95
CA VAL A 893 1.33 -30.49 22.14
C VAL A 893 2.27 -31.32 23.01
N ASP A 894 3.37 -30.69 23.45
CA ASP A 894 4.40 -31.28 24.30
C ASP A 894 3.95 -31.48 25.77
N PRO A 895 4.43 -32.51 26.50
CA PRO A 895 4.17 -32.69 27.93
C PRO A 895 4.50 -31.52 28.86
N PHE A 896 5.39 -30.62 28.45
CA PHE A 896 5.82 -29.46 29.26
C PHE A 896 5.27 -28.12 28.74
N GLN A 897 4.38 -28.13 27.75
CA GLN A 897 3.67 -26.94 27.27
C GLN A 897 2.49 -26.66 28.22
N ASN A 898 2.58 -25.59 29.02
CA ASN A 898 1.53 -25.27 30.01
C ASN A 898 0.42 -24.36 29.45
N ASN A 899 0.75 -23.42 28.58
CA ASN A 899 -0.18 -22.51 27.92
C ASN A 899 0.21 -22.35 26.44
N LEU A 900 -0.72 -21.82 25.63
CA LEU A 900 -0.49 -21.46 24.23
C LEU A 900 -1.48 -20.36 23.79
N LYS A 901 -1.01 -19.34 23.06
CA LYS A 901 -1.87 -18.44 22.25
C LYS A 901 -1.42 -18.57 20.80
N PHE A 902 -2.36 -18.66 19.86
CA PHE A 902 -2.07 -18.70 18.43
C PHE A 902 -3.23 -18.11 17.60
N GLN A 903 -2.98 -17.84 16.32
CA GLN A 903 -3.94 -17.18 15.42
C GLN A 903 -4.21 -18.04 14.18
N ILE A 904 -5.47 -18.04 13.73
CA ILE A 904 -5.91 -18.56 12.44
C ILE A 904 -6.52 -17.39 11.67
N TRP A 905 -6.05 -17.18 10.45
CA TRP A 905 -6.55 -16.16 9.53
C TRP A 905 -7.27 -16.84 8.37
N CYS A 906 -8.48 -16.37 8.04
CA CYS A 906 -9.28 -16.89 6.93
C CYS A 906 -9.60 -15.74 5.95
N LYS A 907 -9.29 -15.93 4.67
CA LYS A 907 -9.25 -14.85 3.68
C LYS A 907 -10.64 -14.28 3.39
N GLN A 908 -10.79 -12.95 3.42
CA GLN A 908 -12.06 -12.29 3.13
C GLN A 908 -12.63 -12.69 1.76
N PRO A 909 -13.96 -12.78 1.59
CA PRO A 909 -15.03 -12.49 2.55
C PRO A 909 -15.55 -13.76 3.26
N ASP A 910 -14.70 -14.78 3.44
CA ASP A 910 -15.10 -16.05 4.06
C ASP A 910 -15.65 -15.86 5.49
N LYS A 911 -16.39 -16.86 5.96
CA LYS A 911 -16.77 -17.04 7.36
C LYS A 911 -16.55 -18.49 7.79
N VAL A 912 -15.89 -18.70 8.93
CA VAL A 912 -15.40 -20.00 9.41
C VAL A 912 -15.68 -20.18 10.91
N SER A 913 -16.62 -21.06 11.25
CA SER A 913 -16.78 -21.51 12.65
C SER A 913 -15.65 -22.46 13.08
N LEU A 914 -15.24 -22.39 14.34
CA LEU A 914 -14.25 -23.28 14.95
C LEU A 914 -14.91 -24.39 15.79
N GLY A 915 -14.55 -25.65 15.57
CA GLY A 915 -14.73 -26.73 16.55
C GLY A 915 -13.39 -27.18 17.13
N ILE A 916 -13.39 -27.79 18.31
CA ILE A 916 -12.18 -28.24 19.00
C ILE A 916 -12.40 -29.64 19.55
N VAL A 917 -11.44 -30.55 19.32
CA VAL A 917 -11.37 -31.85 20.00
C VAL A 917 -10.04 -31.95 20.75
N SER A 918 -10.13 -32.28 22.03
CA SER A 918 -9.00 -32.40 22.94
C SER A 918 -8.38 -33.81 22.96
N PRO A 919 -7.19 -34.00 23.57
CA PRO A 919 -6.50 -35.29 23.58
C PRO A 919 -7.22 -36.44 24.30
N SER A 920 -8.13 -36.20 25.27
CA SER A 920 -8.97 -37.25 25.85
C SER A 920 -10.32 -37.42 25.15
N GLY A 921 -10.65 -36.53 24.21
CA GLY A 921 -11.86 -36.61 23.39
C GLY A 921 -13.04 -35.78 23.90
N GLU A 922 -12.84 -34.75 24.73
CA GLU A 922 -13.87 -33.72 24.90
C GLU A 922 -14.05 -32.98 23.56
N VAL A 923 -15.30 -32.84 23.11
CA VAL A 923 -15.66 -32.23 21.82
C VAL A 923 -16.43 -30.95 22.05
N ILE A 924 -15.86 -29.83 21.62
CA ILE A 924 -16.58 -28.58 21.37
C ILE A 924 -16.96 -28.60 19.90
N ASP A 925 -18.22 -28.91 19.59
CA ASP A 925 -18.61 -29.26 18.22
C ASP A 925 -18.50 -28.07 17.25
N ARG A 926 -19.11 -26.93 17.58
CA ARG A 926 -19.03 -25.70 16.77
C ARG A 926 -19.25 -24.44 17.60
N ILE A 927 -18.19 -23.65 17.75
CA ILE A 927 -18.19 -22.28 18.23
C ILE A 927 -18.54 -21.40 17.01
N PRO A 928 -19.73 -20.79 16.94
CA PRO A 928 -20.09 -19.96 15.80
C PRO A 928 -19.23 -18.70 15.79
N ALA A 929 -18.76 -18.28 14.62
CA ALA A 929 -18.07 -17.02 14.47
C ALA A 929 -19.03 -15.84 14.72
N LYS A 930 -18.70 -14.98 15.70
CA LYS A 930 -19.48 -13.82 16.15
C LYS A 930 -18.57 -12.60 16.23
N LEU A 931 -19.08 -11.40 15.94
CA LEU A 931 -18.32 -10.17 16.12
C LEU A 931 -18.11 -9.86 17.61
N ASN A 932 -16.86 -9.68 18.02
CA ASN A 932 -16.45 -9.10 19.31
C ASN A 932 -16.99 -9.82 20.58
N GLU A 933 -17.43 -11.08 20.49
CA GLU A 933 -17.81 -11.88 21.66
C GLU A 933 -16.76 -12.97 21.97
N LYS A 934 -16.12 -12.82 23.13
CA LYS A 934 -15.04 -13.69 23.62
C LYS A 934 -15.60 -14.92 24.34
N GLU A 935 -15.53 -16.09 23.71
CA GLU A 935 -16.08 -17.32 24.28
C GLU A 935 -15.06 -18.03 25.17
N ILE A 936 -15.40 -18.21 26.45
CA ILE A 936 -14.55 -18.85 27.47
C ILE A 936 -15.09 -20.25 27.79
N ILE A 937 -14.34 -21.28 27.43
CA ILE A 937 -14.77 -22.67 27.50
C ILE A 937 -13.88 -23.44 28.47
N LYS A 938 -14.47 -24.29 29.31
CA LYS A 938 -13.76 -25.08 30.32
C LYS A 938 -13.97 -26.56 30.04
N LEU A 939 -12.89 -27.25 29.66
CA LEU A 939 -12.89 -28.69 29.49
C LEU A 939 -12.74 -29.34 30.87
N VAL A 940 -13.71 -30.18 31.25
CA VAL A 940 -13.94 -30.57 32.65
C VAL A 940 -13.10 -31.77 33.07
N TYR A 941 -12.81 -32.66 32.12
CA TYR A 941 -11.96 -33.84 32.31
C TYR A 941 -10.49 -33.51 31.99
N GLU A 942 -10.21 -32.67 31.00
CA GLU A 942 -8.85 -32.11 30.80
C GLU A 942 -8.43 -31.16 31.95
N GLY A 943 -9.34 -30.28 32.40
CA GLY A 943 -9.01 -29.13 33.24
C GLY A 943 -8.39 -27.94 32.49
N SER A 944 -8.38 -27.97 31.15
CA SER A 944 -7.93 -26.86 30.30
C SER A 944 -8.99 -25.77 30.19
N VAL A 945 -8.56 -24.51 30.17
CA VAL A 945 -9.44 -23.36 29.90
C VAL A 945 -9.08 -22.78 28.54
N ILE A 946 -10.03 -22.84 27.61
CA ILE A 946 -9.91 -22.28 26.27
C ILE A 946 -10.58 -20.90 26.24
N THR A 947 -10.02 -20.00 25.47
CA THR A 947 -10.61 -18.70 25.12
C THR A 947 -10.50 -18.55 23.62
N VAL A 948 -11.62 -18.35 22.96
CA VAL A 948 -11.70 -18.09 21.51
C VAL A 948 -12.27 -16.69 21.31
N ASP A 949 -11.62 -15.92 20.46
CA ASP A 949 -11.97 -14.55 20.14
C ASP A 949 -11.94 -14.35 18.62
N TYR A 950 -12.91 -13.61 18.09
CA TYR A 950 -13.16 -13.48 16.66
C TYR A 950 -13.20 -12.00 16.24
N SER A 951 -12.24 -11.58 15.42
CA SER A 951 -12.37 -10.34 14.64
C SER A 951 -12.98 -10.69 13.28
N LEU A 952 -14.20 -10.23 13.03
CA LEU A 952 -14.97 -10.50 11.81
C LEU A 952 -15.75 -9.24 11.38
N PRO A 953 -15.10 -8.26 10.71
CA PRO A 953 -13.75 -8.33 10.16
C PRO A 953 -12.66 -8.10 11.19
N GLU A 954 -11.45 -8.46 10.80
CA GLU A 954 -10.23 -7.84 11.30
C GLU A 954 -10.08 -6.44 10.69
N GLU A 955 -9.85 -5.43 11.52
CA GLU A 955 -10.14 -4.03 11.20
C GLU A 955 -9.23 -3.41 10.11
N ILE A 956 -8.03 -3.97 9.88
CA ILE A 956 -7.16 -3.54 8.78
C ILE A 956 -7.32 -4.45 7.57
N THR A 957 -7.27 -5.77 7.78
CA THR A 957 -7.14 -6.73 6.66
C THR A 957 -8.48 -7.13 6.04
N GLY A 958 -9.61 -6.91 6.73
CA GLY A 958 -10.95 -7.36 6.32
C GLY A 958 -11.21 -8.86 6.49
N ASP A 959 -10.15 -9.65 6.65
CA ASP A 959 -10.16 -11.10 6.87
C ASP A 959 -10.85 -11.47 8.20
N GLU A 960 -11.14 -12.76 8.38
CA GLU A 960 -11.53 -13.30 9.68
C GLU A 960 -10.29 -13.75 10.47
N LYS A 961 -10.11 -13.19 11.67
CA LYS A 961 -9.03 -13.53 12.61
C LYS A 961 -9.61 -14.26 13.82
N ILE A 962 -9.33 -15.56 13.91
CA ILE A 962 -9.67 -16.40 15.07
C ILE A 962 -8.45 -16.49 15.98
N THR A 963 -8.52 -15.84 17.15
CA THR A 963 -7.46 -15.91 18.17
C THR A 963 -7.82 -16.97 19.21
N ILE A 964 -6.95 -17.96 19.38
CA ILE A 964 -7.17 -19.10 20.28
C ILE A 964 -6.12 -19.04 21.39
N ARG A 965 -6.56 -18.98 22.65
CA ARG A 965 -5.72 -19.13 23.84
C ARG A 965 -6.16 -20.35 24.64
N ILE A 966 -5.21 -21.17 25.06
CA ILE A 966 -5.45 -22.33 25.93
C ILE A 966 -4.54 -22.22 27.15
N GLN A 967 -5.16 -22.25 28.33
CA GLN A 967 -4.49 -22.31 29.64
C GLN A 967 -4.58 -23.72 30.22
N ASN A 968 -3.52 -24.17 30.88
CA ASN A 968 -3.35 -25.57 31.32
C ASN A 968 -3.57 -26.56 30.17
N ILE A 969 -2.98 -26.30 29.01
CA ILE A 969 -3.09 -27.17 27.83
C ILE A 969 -2.52 -28.56 28.14
N ARG A 970 -3.14 -29.62 27.58
CA ARG A 970 -2.71 -31.01 27.79
C ARG A 970 -1.88 -31.51 26.62
N ALA A 971 -0.91 -32.36 26.94
CA ALA A 971 -0.12 -33.10 25.98
C ALA A 971 -0.98 -34.00 25.09
N GLY A 972 -0.56 -34.21 23.83
CA GLY A 972 -1.25 -35.07 22.87
C GLY A 972 -1.60 -34.34 21.59
N ILE A 973 -2.66 -34.78 20.90
CA ILE A 973 -3.11 -34.20 19.63
C ILE A 973 -4.42 -33.44 19.86
N TRP A 974 -4.41 -32.15 19.55
CA TRP A 974 -5.58 -31.28 19.50
C TRP A 974 -6.02 -31.13 18.05
N ASN A 975 -7.33 -31.18 17.80
CA ASN A 975 -7.90 -31.02 16.48
C ASN A 975 -8.74 -29.73 16.44
N PHE A 976 -8.33 -28.76 15.64
CA PHE A 976 -9.07 -27.53 15.40
C PHE A 976 -9.81 -27.68 14.07
N LYS A 977 -11.12 -27.91 14.16
CA LYS A 977 -12.00 -28.10 13.00
C LYS A 977 -12.45 -26.74 12.48
N LEU A 978 -12.16 -26.44 11.22
CA LEU A 978 -12.63 -25.24 10.54
C LEU A 978 -13.85 -25.61 9.70
N TYR A 979 -15.03 -25.11 10.07
CA TYR A 979 -16.28 -25.31 9.33
C TYR A 979 -16.56 -24.08 8.46
N GLY A 980 -16.68 -24.27 7.15
CA GLY A 980 -17.03 -23.18 6.24
C GLY A 980 -18.49 -22.75 6.37
N ASP A 981 -18.78 -21.74 7.19
CA ASP A 981 -20.10 -21.13 7.33
C ASP A 981 -20.54 -20.46 6.03
N TYR A 982 -19.59 -19.80 5.37
CA TYR A 982 -19.72 -19.16 4.07
C TYR A 982 -18.34 -19.12 3.42
N ILE A 983 -18.16 -19.81 2.29
CA ILE A 983 -16.84 -19.97 1.67
C ILE A 983 -16.86 -19.55 0.21
N VAL A 984 -15.84 -18.79 -0.13
CA VAL A 984 -15.70 -18.03 -1.36
C VAL A 984 -14.24 -18.10 -1.83
N ASN A 985 -13.30 -17.67 -0.99
CA ASN A 985 -11.87 -17.82 -1.26
C ASN A 985 -11.43 -19.22 -0.85
N GLY A 986 -11.77 -19.62 0.37
CA GLY A 986 -11.48 -20.89 1.02
C GLY A 986 -10.16 -20.91 1.79
N ARG A 987 -9.25 -19.96 1.55
CA ARG A 987 -7.90 -19.98 2.10
C ARG A 987 -7.90 -19.68 3.60
N TYR A 988 -7.17 -20.51 4.35
CA TYR A 988 -6.76 -20.22 5.71
C TYR A 988 -5.26 -20.45 5.92
N ASP A 989 -4.67 -19.68 6.83
CA ASP A 989 -3.29 -19.78 7.27
C ASP A 989 -3.26 -19.60 8.81
N ALA A 990 -2.46 -20.41 9.51
CA ALA A 990 -2.42 -20.43 10.97
C ALA A 990 -0.98 -20.51 11.48
N TRP A 991 -0.62 -19.65 12.43
CA TRP A 991 0.74 -19.54 12.98
C TRP A 991 0.73 -19.71 14.50
N LEU A 992 1.61 -20.58 14.99
CA LEU A 992 2.00 -20.63 16.40
C LEU A 992 3.08 -19.55 16.68
N PRO A 993 3.32 -19.21 17.97
CA PRO A 993 4.48 -18.41 18.36
C PRO A 993 5.81 -19.00 17.85
N GLN A 994 6.84 -18.16 17.76
CA GLN A 994 8.20 -18.54 17.35
C GLN A 994 8.67 -19.84 18.02
N ARG A 995 9.40 -20.70 17.28
CA ARG A 995 9.85 -22.02 17.73
C ARG A 995 10.61 -21.97 19.06
N VAL A 996 11.33 -20.88 19.33
CA VAL A 996 12.07 -20.63 20.59
C VAL A 996 11.17 -20.35 21.81
N LEU A 997 9.90 -19.95 21.61
CA LEU A 997 8.89 -19.73 22.66
C LEU A 997 8.13 -21.02 23.02
N LEU A 998 8.22 -22.06 22.19
CA LEU A 998 7.51 -23.32 22.33
C LEU A 998 8.38 -24.41 22.98
N LYS A 999 7.73 -25.45 23.50
CA LYS A 999 8.41 -26.71 23.84
C LYS A 999 8.61 -27.57 22.59
N GLU A 1000 9.68 -28.37 22.59
CA GLU A 1000 10.20 -29.10 21.43
C GLU A 1000 9.13 -29.95 20.73
N GLY A 1001 8.29 -30.68 21.48
CA GLY A 1001 7.23 -31.51 20.91
C GLY A 1001 5.98 -30.78 20.40
N THR A 1002 5.85 -29.46 20.62
CA THR A 1002 4.67 -28.66 20.26
C THR A 1002 4.79 -28.17 18.81
N ARG A 1003 3.99 -28.71 17.88
CA ARG A 1003 4.03 -28.38 16.45
C ARG A 1003 2.78 -28.83 15.70
N PHE A 1004 2.49 -28.25 14.54
CA PHE A 1004 1.46 -28.80 13.66
C PHE A 1004 1.89 -30.15 13.08
N ILE A 1005 0.95 -31.06 12.86
CA ILE A 1005 1.22 -32.39 12.28
C ILE A 1005 1.35 -32.31 10.77
N ASN A 1006 0.57 -31.42 10.13
CA ASN A 1006 0.60 -31.16 8.68
C ASN A 1006 1.02 -29.69 8.41
N PRO A 1007 2.28 -29.32 8.64
CA PRO A 1007 2.77 -27.94 8.50
C PRO A 1007 2.96 -27.52 7.03
N SER A 1008 2.99 -26.21 6.80
CA SER A 1008 3.19 -25.59 5.48
C SER A 1008 4.45 -24.73 5.47
N GLN A 1009 5.48 -25.16 4.74
CA GLN A 1009 6.78 -24.47 4.65
C GLN A 1009 6.81 -23.27 3.68
N ASN A 1010 5.64 -22.84 3.19
CA ASN A 1010 5.54 -21.86 2.09
C ASN A 1010 5.30 -20.41 2.54
N VAL A 1011 4.85 -20.17 3.78
CA VAL A 1011 4.63 -18.81 4.33
C VAL A 1011 5.16 -18.79 5.77
N THR A 1012 6.48 -18.85 5.87
CA THR A 1012 7.27 -18.92 7.12
C THR A 1012 8.19 -17.72 7.28
N LEU A 1013 7.81 -16.60 6.65
CA LEU A 1013 8.33 -15.28 6.99
C LEU A 1013 7.91 -14.89 8.41
N THR A 1014 8.59 -13.89 8.95
CA THR A 1014 8.25 -13.26 10.23
C THR A 1014 7.92 -11.78 10.04
N VAL A 1015 7.14 -11.18 10.92
CA VAL A 1015 6.93 -9.71 10.96
C VAL A 1015 8.17 -9.07 11.63
N PRO A 1016 8.74 -7.97 11.08
CA PRO A 1016 8.21 -7.08 10.04
C PRO A 1016 8.73 -7.35 8.61
N SER A 1017 9.22 -8.56 8.34
CA SER A 1017 9.83 -8.92 7.06
C SER A 1017 8.83 -9.02 5.89
N THR A 1018 7.53 -8.92 6.17
CA THR A 1018 6.47 -8.90 5.15
C THR A 1018 6.12 -7.49 4.63
N SER A 1019 6.61 -6.42 5.26
CA SER A 1019 6.43 -5.03 4.74
C SER A 1019 7.02 -4.82 3.34
N GLU A 1020 6.43 -3.90 2.59
CA GLU A 1020 6.69 -3.74 1.16
C GLU A 1020 8.07 -3.11 0.90
N LYS A 1021 8.47 -2.14 1.72
CA LYS A 1021 9.68 -1.32 1.51
C LYS A 1021 10.90 -1.82 2.28
N VAL A 1022 10.74 -2.52 3.41
CA VAL A 1022 11.89 -3.11 4.14
C VAL A 1022 12.68 -4.06 3.24
N ILE A 1023 14.00 -4.10 3.40
CA ILE A 1023 14.89 -5.05 2.72
C ILE A 1023 14.98 -6.32 3.57
N THR A 1024 14.33 -7.39 3.10
CA THR A 1024 14.28 -8.69 3.79
C THR A 1024 15.35 -9.63 3.24
N ALA A 1025 16.26 -10.06 4.11
CA ALA A 1025 17.32 -11.01 3.80
C ALA A 1025 17.00 -12.42 4.35
N ALA A 1026 16.85 -13.41 3.47
CA ALA A 1026 16.98 -14.82 3.83
C ALA A 1026 18.45 -15.21 4.01
N TYR A 1027 18.70 -16.40 4.57
CA TYR A 1027 20.07 -16.89 4.76
C TYR A 1027 20.33 -18.24 4.10
N TYR A 1028 21.54 -18.36 3.56
CA TYR A 1028 22.06 -19.59 2.96
C TYR A 1028 23.42 -19.93 3.56
N ASN A 1029 23.86 -21.18 3.39
CA ASN A 1029 25.21 -21.59 3.77
C ASN A 1029 26.19 -21.13 2.69
N GLN A 1030 26.92 -20.06 2.98
CA GLN A 1030 27.86 -19.42 2.05
C GLN A 1030 29.14 -20.23 1.77
N ASN A 1031 29.50 -21.19 2.64
CA ASN A 1031 30.62 -22.10 2.39
C ASN A 1031 30.23 -23.22 1.41
N ALA A 1032 29.01 -23.77 1.54
CA ALA A 1032 28.52 -24.89 0.73
C ALA A 1032 27.73 -24.46 -0.51
N ASN A 1033 27.31 -23.20 -0.59
CA ASN A 1033 26.30 -22.70 -1.52
C ASN A 1033 25.02 -23.56 -1.51
N THR A 1034 24.43 -23.72 -0.32
CA THR A 1034 23.21 -24.51 -0.12
C THR A 1034 22.14 -23.73 0.65
N GLN A 1035 20.88 -24.01 0.34
CA GLN A 1035 19.71 -23.51 1.09
C GLN A 1035 19.74 -24.06 2.52
N VAL A 1036 19.33 -23.26 3.50
CA VAL A 1036 19.10 -23.73 4.88
C VAL A 1036 17.62 -24.08 5.04
N SER A 1037 17.33 -25.20 5.71
CA SER A 1037 15.98 -25.66 6.09
C SER A 1037 15.20 -24.56 6.82
N ASP A 1038 15.87 -23.95 7.78
CA ASP A 1038 15.33 -23.10 8.83
C ASP A 1038 15.19 -21.64 8.39
N SER A 1039 15.80 -21.22 7.28
CA SER A 1039 15.55 -19.87 6.73
C SER A 1039 14.10 -19.73 6.31
N GLY A 1040 13.44 -18.72 6.87
CA GLY A 1040 12.05 -18.34 6.59
C GLY A 1040 11.80 -18.00 5.13
N ARG A 1041 10.57 -18.26 4.69
CA ARG A 1041 10.23 -18.44 3.26
C ARG A 1041 8.93 -17.74 2.94
N GLY A 1042 8.97 -16.81 1.99
CA GLY A 1042 7.77 -16.18 1.45
C GLY A 1042 7.23 -16.97 0.27
N PHE A 1043 6.48 -16.39 -0.66
CA PHE A 1043 5.90 -15.04 -0.66
C PHE A 1043 4.92 -14.83 0.51
N THR A 1044 4.54 -13.57 0.77
CA THR A 1044 3.59 -13.18 1.85
C THR A 1044 2.20 -13.81 1.67
N ARG A 1045 1.26 -13.62 2.62
CA ARG A 1045 -0.13 -14.10 2.46
C ARG A 1045 -0.76 -13.58 1.16
N GLU A 1046 -0.49 -12.32 0.80
CA GLU A 1046 -0.96 -11.69 -0.44
C GLU A 1046 -0.07 -11.95 -1.67
N GLY A 1047 0.98 -12.77 -1.55
CA GLY A 1047 1.84 -13.16 -2.67
C GLY A 1047 2.93 -12.16 -3.05
N LEU A 1048 3.21 -11.14 -2.21
CA LEU A 1048 4.34 -10.23 -2.42
C LEU A 1048 5.66 -11.02 -2.36
N VAL A 1049 6.55 -10.77 -3.32
CA VAL A 1049 7.85 -11.43 -3.41
C VAL A 1049 8.71 -11.06 -2.20
N LYS A 1050 8.87 -12.05 -1.32
CA LYS A 1050 9.72 -12.04 -0.13
C LYS A 1050 10.34 -13.44 0.02
N PRO A 1051 11.57 -13.60 0.55
CA PRO A 1051 12.54 -12.54 0.87
C PRO A 1051 12.89 -11.70 -0.38
N ASP A 1052 13.52 -10.54 -0.21
CA ASP A 1052 13.95 -9.73 -1.36
C ASP A 1052 15.21 -10.37 -1.99
N ILE A 1053 16.16 -10.80 -1.15
CA ILE A 1053 17.42 -11.47 -1.51
C ILE A 1053 17.82 -12.48 -0.42
N ALA A 1054 18.84 -13.30 -0.68
CA ALA A 1054 19.53 -14.08 0.35
C ALA A 1054 20.98 -13.63 0.55
N ALA A 1055 21.45 -13.61 1.80
CA ALA A 1055 22.84 -13.33 2.16
C ALA A 1055 23.47 -14.48 2.97
N GLY A 1056 24.80 -14.49 3.06
CA GLY A 1056 25.51 -15.48 3.88
C GLY A 1056 25.19 -15.27 5.36
N GLY A 1057 24.56 -16.25 5.99
CA GLY A 1057 24.05 -16.16 7.38
C GLY A 1057 24.30 -17.42 8.20
N VAL A 1058 25.27 -18.24 7.80
CA VAL A 1058 25.66 -19.46 8.51
C VAL A 1058 27.08 -19.27 9.08
N ASN A 1059 27.20 -19.32 10.41
CA ASN A 1059 28.42 -19.15 11.21
C ASN A 1059 29.29 -17.98 10.77
N VAL A 1060 28.65 -16.83 10.59
CA VAL A 1060 29.28 -15.54 10.29
C VAL A 1060 30.14 -15.16 11.50
N LYS A 1061 31.46 -15.07 11.31
CA LYS A 1061 32.39 -14.69 12.38
C LYS A 1061 32.21 -13.22 12.77
N THR A 1062 32.17 -12.93 14.07
CA THR A 1062 31.96 -11.60 14.64
C THR A 1062 32.58 -11.49 16.04
N ILE A 1063 32.27 -10.41 16.76
CA ILE A 1063 32.82 -10.02 18.06
C ILE A 1063 32.02 -10.66 19.22
N SER A 1064 32.68 -11.00 20.32
CA SER A 1064 32.04 -11.36 21.61
C SER A 1064 32.34 -10.34 22.73
N ASN A 1065 31.47 -10.31 23.75
CA ASN A 1065 31.46 -9.31 24.84
C ASN A 1065 32.66 -9.39 25.81
N ASP A 1066 33.55 -10.37 25.61
CA ASP A 1066 34.83 -10.51 26.31
C ASP A 1066 36.01 -9.88 25.55
N GLY A 1067 35.76 -9.29 24.36
CA GLY A 1067 36.77 -8.82 23.44
C GLY A 1067 37.26 -9.88 22.44
N GLY A 1068 36.73 -11.11 22.52
CA GLY A 1068 37.07 -12.22 21.65
C GLY A 1068 36.33 -12.23 20.31
N THR A 1069 36.37 -13.40 19.65
CA THR A 1069 35.61 -13.67 18.43
C THR A 1069 34.63 -14.82 18.65
N THR A 1070 33.46 -14.71 18.04
CA THR A 1070 32.40 -15.72 18.05
C THR A 1070 31.84 -15.93 16.64
N THR A 1071 30.88 -16.84 16.50
CA THR A 1071 30.17 -17.10 15.24
C THR A 1071 28.67 -17.17 15.48
N ILE A 1072 27.91 -16.56 14.57
CA ILE A 1072 26.44 -16.52 14.64
C ILE A 1072 25.81 -17.06 13.35
N THR A 1073 24.69 -17.75 13.50
CA THR A 1073 23.88 -18.33 12.42
C THR A 1073 22.46 -17.80 12.54
N GLY A 1074 21.76 -17.62 11.42
CA GLY A 1074 20.36 -17.18 11.38
C GLY A 1074 20.15 -15.95 10.51
N SER A 1075 18.89 -15.53 10.40
CA SER A 1075 18.50 -14.40 9.57
C SER A 1075 18.95 -13.05 10.13
N SER A 1076 19.23 -12.91 11.44
CA SER A 1076 19.88 -11.71 11.99
C SER A 1076 21.26 -11.47 11.38
N ALA A 1077 22.08 -12.53 11.24
CA ALA A 1077 23.40 -12.44 10.64
C ALA A 1077 23.35 -12.03 9.15
N ALA A 1078 22.43 -12.60 8.37
CA ALA A 1078 22.21 -12.21 6.97
C ALA A 1078 21.67 -10.79 6.82
N ALA A 1079 20.80 -10.34 7.73
CA ALA A 1079 20.32 -8.96 7.79
C ALA A 1079 21.46 -7.99 8.12
N ALA A 1080 22.36 -8.31 9.05
CA ALA A 1080 23.53 -7.49 9.38
C ALA A 1080 24.52 -7.38 8.19
N VAL A 1081 24.78 -8.49 7.48
CA VAL A 1081 25.57 -8.47 6.23
C VAL A 1081 24.90 -7.56 5.19
N THR A 1082 23.58 -7.64 5.05
CA THR A 1082 22.79 -6.81 4.12
C THR A 1082 22.73 -5.34 4.55
N ALA A 1083 22.75 -5.04 5.85
CA ALA A 1083 22.81 -3.67 6.36
C ALA A 1083 24.15 -2.99 6.03
N GLY A 1084 25.27 -3.73 6.12
CA GLY A 1084 26.56 -3.22 5.67
C GLY A 1084 26.61 -2.98 4.15
N ALA A 1085 26.00 -3.85 3.35
CA ALA A 1085 25.80 -3.63 1.91
C ALA A 1085 24.99 -2.35 1.63
N CYS A 1086 23.90 -2.11 2.37
CA CYS A 1086 23.11 -0.88 2.29
C CYS A 1086 23.94 0.36 2.68
N ALA A 1087 24.82 0.26 3.67
CA ALA A 1087 25.69 1.35 4.09
C ALA A 1087 26.75 1.69 3.02
N GLN A 1088 27.33 0.71 2.34
CA GLN A 1088 28.20 0.96 1.18
C GLN A 1088 27.45 1.63 0.02
N LEU A 1089 26.19 1.25 -0.23
CA LEU A 1089 25.35 1.91 -1.24
C LEU A 1089 25.05 3.37 -0.86
N LEU A 1090 24.62 3.64 0.37
CA LEU A 1090 24.38 5.01 0.87
C LEU A 1090 25.65 5.89 0.81
N GLU A 1091 26.84 5.32 1.10
CA GLU A 1091 28.11 6.01 0.88
C GLU A 1091 28.31 6.36 -0.60
N TRP A 1092 28.16 5.37 -1.49
CA TRP A 1092 28.36 5.56 -2.93
C TRP A 1092 27.42 6.62 -3.53
N GLY A 1093 26.12 6.51 -3.28
CA GLY A 1093 25.15 7.38 -3.95
C GLY A 1093 24.95 8.72 -3.25
N ILE A 1094 24.88 8.78 -1.92
CA ILE A 1094 24.60 10.04 -1.21
C ILE A 1094 25.90 10.73 -0.78
N VAL A 1095 26.79 10.06 -0.04
CA VAL A 1095 28.01 10.70 0.49
C VAL A 1095 29.00 11.05 -0.63
N LYS A 1096 29.13 10.18 -1.63
CA LYS A 1096 29.93 10.39 -2.86
C LYS A 1096 29.11 10.93 -4.04
N GLY A 1097 27.81 11.18 -3.85
CA GLY A 1097 26.97 11.96 -4.78
C GLY A 1097 26.54 11.29 -6.10
N ASN A 1098 26.74 9.98 -6.28
CA ASN A 1098 26.46 9.30 -7.56
C ASN A 1098 24.96 9.04 -7.83
N ASP A 1099 24.17 8.80 -6.78
CA ASP A 1099 22.70 8.94 -6.78
C ASP A 1099 22.30 9.56 -5.44
N PRO A 1100 22.20 10.90 -5.37
CA PRO A 1100 21.84 11.59 -4.16
C PRO A 1100 20.42 11.27 -3.67
N THR A 1101 19.57 10.64 -4.49
CA THR A 1101 18.12 10.48 -4.27
C THR A 1101 17.69 9.11 -3.74
N MET A 1102 18.64 8.24 -3.34
CA MET A 1102 18.32 6.90 -2.82
C MET A 1102 17.52 6.91 -1.50
N TYR A 1103 16.74 5.84 -1.32
CA TYR A 1103 15.98 5.43 -0.13
C TYR A 1103 15.74 3.90 -0.22
N SER A 1104 15.09 3.29 0.78
CA SER A 1104 14.89 1.82 0.88
C SER A 1104 14.57 1.13 -0.46
N THR A 1105 13.60 1.63 -1.24
CA THR A 1105 13.19 0.99 -2.50
C THR A 1105 14.26 1.03 -3.58
N LYS A 1106 14.98 2.15 -3.75
CA LYS A 1106 16.10 2.23 -4.72
C LYS A 1106 17.24 1.28 -4.35
N ILE A 1107 17.57 1.24 -3.07
CA ILE A 1107 18.62 0.36 -2.52
C ILE A 1107 18.21 -1.11 -2.73
N LYS A 1108 16.97 -1.47 -2.41
CA LYS A 1108 16.36 -2.77 -2.73
C LYS A 1108 16.49 -3.13 -4.21
N THR A 1109 16.10 -2.23 -5.13
CA THR A 1109 16.17 -2.47 -6.58
C THR A 1109 17.61 -2.70 -7.05
N TYR A 1110 18.59 -1.94 -6.54
CA TYR A 1110 20.00 -2.16 -6.87
C TYR A 1110 20.51 -3.52 -6.38
N LEU A 1111 20.21 -3.88 -5.12
CA LEU A 1111 20.54 -5.19 -4.55
C LEU A 1111 19.90 -6.35 -5.31
N ILE A 1112 18.64 -6.20 -5.75
CA ILE A 1112 17.91 -7.19 -6.56
C ILE A 1112 18.52 -7.35 -7.95
N ARG A 1113 18.82 -6.26 -8.66
CA ARG A 1113 19.41 -6.34 -10.02
C ARG A 1113 20.79 -6.96 -10.01
N GLY A 1114 21.61 -6.62 -9.01
CA GLY A 1114 22.95 -7.20 -8.84
C GLY A 1114 22.97 -8.61 -8.23
N ALA A 1115 21.81 -9.22 -7.94
CA ALA A 1115 21.76 -10.48 -7.21
C ALA A 1115 22.23 -11.67 -8.07
N GLN A 1116 23.19 -12.45 -7.56
CA GLN A 1116 23.68 -13.62 -8.26
C GLN A 1116 22.65 -14.76 -8.21
N GLN A 1117 22.13 -15.15 -9.39
CA GLN A 1117 21.22 -16.28 -9.54
C GLN A 1117 21.97 -17.60 -9.75
N ARG A 1118 21.36 -18.71 -9.32
CA ARG A 1118 21.91 -20.06 -9.43
C ARG A 1118 21.39 -20.75 -10.70
N PRO A 1119 22.25 -21.34 -11.56
CA PRO A 1119 21.80 -22.07 -12.74
C PRO A 1119 20.86 -23.24 -12.39
N GLY A 1120 19.67 -23.27 -13.00
CA GLY A 1120 18.66 -24.31 -12.81
C GLY A 1120 17.58 -24.00 -11.77
N ASP A 1121 17.79 -23.00 -10.91
CA ASP A 1121 16.72 -22.46 -10.06
C ASP A 1121 15.91 -21.40 -10.83
N VAL A 1122 14.60 -21.33 -10.61
CA VAL A 1122 13.71 -20.31 -11.21
C VAL A 1122 13.59 -19.11 -10.26
N TYR A 1123 13.56 -17.89 -10.79
CA TYR A 1123 13.52 -16.65 -10.00
C TYR A 1123 12.37 -15.71 -10.44
N PRO A 1124 11.80 -14.91 -9.53
CA PRO A 1124 12.00 -14.96 -8.08
C PRO A 1124 11.35 -16.21 -7.43
N ASN A 1125 11.85 -16.62 -6.28
CA ASN A 1125 11.33 -17.80 -5.56
C ASN A 1125 11.28 -17.62 -4.04
N ARG A 1126 10.63 -18.59 -3.39
CA ARG A 1126 10.28 -18.59 -1.96
C ARG A 1126 11.46 -18.62 -0.99
N THR A 1127 12.65 -19.08 -1.42
CA THR A 1127 13.83 -19.27 -0.54
C THR A 1127 15.00 -18.34 -0.82
N TRP A 1128 15.17 -17.88 -2.06
CA TRP A 1128 16.25 -16.96 -2.45
C TRP A 1128 15.78 -15.54 -2.76
N GLY A 1129 14.47 -15.30 -2.86
CA GLY A 1129 13.96 -14.03 -3.38
C GLY A 1129 14.34 -13.88 -4.85
N TYR A 1130 15.02 -12.78 -5.19
CA TYR A 1130 15.56 -12.55 -6.53
C TYR A 1130 16.97 -13.12 -6.77
N GLY A 1131 17.71 -13.52 -5.72
CA GLY A 1131 19.06 -14.07 -5.85
C GLY A 1131 19.94 -13.88 -4.59
N MET A 1132 21.21 -14.26 -4.71
CA MET A 1132 22.22 -14.06 -3.66
C MET A 1132 22.81 -12.65 -3.71
N LEU A 1133 23.08 -12.06 -2.55
CA LEU A 1133 23.74 -10.75 -2.42
C LEU A 1133 25.15 -10.75 -3.05
N ASP A 1134 25.32 -10.08 -4.20
CA ASP A 1134 26.65 -9.80 -4.79
C ASP A 1134 26.84 -8.29 -5.04
N MET A 1135 27.55 -7.62 -4.12
CA MET A 1135 27.91 -6.20 -4.27
C MET A 1135 28.73 -5.89 -5.53
N LYS A 1136 29.43 -6.87 -6.12
CA LYS A 1136 30.13 -6.69 -7.39
C LYS A 1136 29.13 -6.62 -8.54
N GLY A 1137 28.20 -7.58 -8.63
CA GLY A 1137 27.06 -7.55 -9.55
C GLY A 1137 26.27 -6.24 -9.46
N VAL A 1138 25.98 -5.76 -8.25
CA VAL A 1138 25.30 -4.47 -8.02
C VAL A 1138 26.02 -3.31 -8.70
N PHE A 1139 27.34 -3.15 -8.50
CA PHE A 1139 28.12 -2.09 -9.15
C PHE A 1139 28.50 -2.37 -10.63
N GLN A 1140 28.11 -3.52 -11.18
CA GLN A 1140 28.14 -3.79 -12.61
C GLN A 1140 26.80 -3.37 -13.27
N GLU A 1141 25.66 -3.72 -12.67
CA GLU A 1141 24.30 -3.41 -13.16
C GLU A 1141 23.87 -1.93 -13.00
N ILE A 1142 24.65 -1.15 -12.25
CA ILE A 1142 24.50 0.30 -12.07
C ILE A 1142 25.16 1.12 -13.21
N ARG A 1143 25.99 0.49 -14.06
CA ARG A 1143 26.80 1.15 -15.10
C ARG A 1143 26.17 1.09 -16.49
#